data_AF-A0A8H4XRC0-F1
#
_entry.id   AF-A0A8H4XRC0-F1
#
_cell.length_a   1.000
_cell.length_b   1.000
_cell.length_c   1.000
_cell.angle_alpha   90.00
_cell.angle_beta   90.00
_cell.angle_gamma   90.00
#
_symmetry.space_group_name_H-M   'P 1'
#
loop_
_entity.id
_entity.type
_entity.pdbx_description
1 polymer ?
#
loop_
_entity_poly.entity_id
_entity_poly.type
_entity_poly.pdbx_seq_one_letter_code
_entity_poly.pdbx_strand_id
1 'polypeptide(L)'
;MPHTASSDFLQVVLKRQEISWQYSDTVESALDSASTVFSSESGMLSRYILVKKSNNSVTHFVWLIHHALYDAWGLDILLKRVQDIYFNRHKSATKPAYASFISYLEKRNLQDSGDFWKSYLANSSPSQFPPQVSQIGAESEDTSSKTLVQNINIPQQFLSLGITMPILIRAAWALVLSKRTQSSDVCFGETLSGRNIDVPDITELAGPLLTTVPTYVRVNTASKVKDYLLEVQKMSTEMIPHQHFGLQHIKKLGHEQAAACEFRNLIVVQNAEINDGDELWEVQDNGDIGGFFTYPLVVECKTMDSRVEVNFHYDEKVITRWEVERISFQLSHVLHQLGSVNTSSTLSLATVDMLSLEDRKEIKWLNKRSPQVVDACIHDLFKTRCMEQPDAPAVHAWDGDLTYADLNKYASSLATYLQSLGVKPEVLVPLCLDKSSWTIVSMYAVLMAGGAIVPLDPSHPLERHKEIVKQTGAKILLYSSKYNAKYSGIVKHAVPIDGNLVRDTFSRTFGNDRLSSVTSSNAAYAIFTSGSTGKPKGIVIEHKAFNTSSVAFGRVLQMTSKTRALQFASLSFDAAVMEIFTTLTVGGCVCVPNEEERLQDLSGAIRRMNVTWTLLTSSVANLIDPVSVPSLKVLVCGGET
;
A
#
# COMPACT_ATOMS: atom_id res chain seq x y z
N MET A 1 -42.00 -2.53 35.74
CA MET A 1 -41.31 -1.37 35.15
C MET A 1 -39.90 -1.36 35.69
N PRO A 2 -38.87 -1.56 34.87
CA PRO A 2 -37.53 -1.09 35.19
C PRO A 2 -37.45 0.41 34.86
N HIS A 3 -36.99 1.23 35.80
CA HIS A 3 -36.86 2.68 35.63
C HIS A 3 -35.36 3.01 35.66
N THR A 4 -34.74 3.16 34.50
CA THR A 4 -33.38 3.70 34.45
C THR A 4 -33.49 5.23 34.46
N ALA A 5 -33.31 5.83 35.64
CA ALA A 5 -33.39 7.29 35.84
C ALA A 5 -32.40 8.09 34.98
N SER A 6 -31.45 7.42 34.34
CA SER A 6 -30.44 7.98 33.46
C SER A 6 -30.86 8.19 32.00
N SER A 7 -32.02 7.68 31.57
CA SER A 7 -32.30 7.46 30.13
C SER A 7 -33.49 8.22 29.56
N ASP A 8 -34.34 8.87 30.37
CA ASP A 8 -35.63 9.47 29.96
C ASP A 8 -36.59 8.51 29.19
N PHE A 9 -36.33 7.20 29.21
CA PHE A 9 -37.14 6.17 28.57
C PHE A 9 -37.76 5.20 29.58
N LEU A 10 -39.03 4.85 29.37
CA LEU A 10 -39.75 3.84 30.15
C LEU A 10 -40.07 2.62 29.29
N GLN A 11 -39.66 1.43 29.74
CA GLN A 11 -40.10 0.18 29.13
C GLN A 11 -41.44 -0.27 29.74
N VAL A 12 -42.49 -0.30 28.91
CA VAL A 12 -43.79 -0.86 29.29
C VAL A 12 -43.84 -2.33 28.90
N VAL A 13 -43.91 -3.21 29.90
CA VAL A 13 -44.11 -4.65 29.68
C VAL A 13 -45.59 -4.96 29.80
N LEU A 14 -46.22 -5.33 28.69
CA LEU A 14 -47.63 -5.70 28.66
C LEU A 14 -47.85 -7.04 29.37
N LYS A 15 -48.83 -7.11 30.29
CA LYS A 15 -49.19 -8.37 30.98
C LYS A 15 -49.71 -9.44 30.03
N ARG A 16 -50.38 -9.01 28.95
CA ARG A 16 -50.87 -9.85 27.86
C ARG A 16 -50.74 -9.06 26.57
N GLN A 17 -50.16 -9.70 25.57
CA GLN A 17 -50.19 -9.27 24.19
C GLN A 17 -50.55 -10.49 23.37
N GLU A 18 -51.69 -10.44 22.66
CA GLU A 18 -52.09 -11.54 21.80
C GLU A 18 -51.19 -11.59 20.56
N ILE A 19 -50.76 -12.80 20.19
CA ILE A 19 -49.99 -13.00 18.96
C ILE A 19 -50.95 -12.89 17.78
N SER A 20 -50.76 -11.87 16.95
CA SER A 20 -51.49 -11.71 15.69
C SER A 20 -50.71 -12.39 14.56
N TRP A 21 -51.25 -13.47 14.02
CA TRP A 21 -50.70 -14.18 12.88
C TRP A 21 -51.20 -13.56 11.58
N GLN A 22 -50.27 -13.24 10.69
CA GLN A 22 -50.55 -12.81 9.33
C GLN A 22 -50.24 -13.95 8.35
N TYR A 23 -50.92 -13.93 7.21
CA TYR A 23 -50.75 -14.93 6.17
C TYR A 23 -50.48 -14.25 4.84
N SER A 24 -49.56 -14.81 4.06
CA SER A 24 -49.23 -14.33 2.72
C SER A 24 -49.08 -15.51 1.76
N ASP A 25 -49.27 -15.26 0.47
CA ASP A 25 -49.13 -16.26 -0.58
C ASP A 25 -47.66 -16.40 -1.04
N THR A 26 -46.84 -15.35 -0.89
CA THR A 26 -45.42 -15.33 -1.25
C THR A 26 -44.55 -14.65 -0.18
N VAL A 27 -43.25 -14.96 -0.19
CA VAL A 27 -42.26 -14.38 0.73
C VAL A 27 -42.01 -12.92 0.38
N GLU A 28 -41.97 -12.58 -0.91
CA GLU A 28 -41.75 -11.22 -1.40
C GLU A 28 -42.85 -10.26 -0.90
N SER A 29 -44.12 -10.67 -1.02
CA SER A 29 -45.26 -9.90 -0.49
C SER A 29 -45.19 -9.72 1.04
N ALA A 30 -44.71 -10.74 1.76
CA ALA A 30 -44.50 -10.65 3.20
C ALA A 30 -43.40 -9.64 3.55
N LEU A 31 -42.31 -9.59 2.78
CA LEU A 31 -41.17 -8.68 2.98
C LEU A 31 -41.49 -7.24 2.55
N ASP A 32 -42.23 -7.02 1.46
CA ASP A 32 -42.63 -5.67 1.02
C ASP A 32 -43.48 -4.94 2.08
N SER A 33 -44.28 -5.70 2.82
CA SER A 33 -45.06 -5.18 3.95
C SER A 33 -44.18 -4.66 5.09
N ALA A 34 -42.92 -5.09 5.20
CA ALA A 34 -41.99 -4.76 6.30
C ALA A 34 -41.65 -3.26 6.39
N SER A 35 -41.55 -2.58 5.25
CA SER A 35 -41.26 -1.13 5.16
C SER A 35 -42.32 -0.26 5.86
N THR A 36 -43.55 -0.76 6.01
CA THR A 36 -44.66 -0.06 6.67
C THR A 36 -44.83 -0.41 8.15
N VAL A 37 -44.02 -1.33 8.69
CA VAL A 37 -44.26 -1.96 10.02
C VAL A 37 -43.86 -1.07 11.19
N PHE A 38 -42.75 -0.33 11.07
CA PHE A 38 -42.18 0.44 12.18
C PHE A 38 -42.56 1.93 12.11
N SER A 39 -43.72 2.27 11.55
CA SER A 39 -44.24 3.64 11.68
C SER A 39 -44.46 3.94 13.17
N SER A 40 -43.99 5.11 13.62
CA SER A 40 -43.99 5.54 15.03
C SER A 40 -45.38 5.53 15.71
N GLU A 41 -46.45 5.44 14.93
CA GLU A 41 -47.84 5.47 15.42
C GLU A 41 -48.35 4.13 15.96
N SER A 42 -47.79 2.97 15.54
CA SER A 42 -48.33 1.65 15.93
C SER A 42 -47.71 1.05 17.20
N GLY A 43 -46.48 1.46 17.56
CA GLY A 43 -45.74 0.92 18.69
C GLY A 43 -45.39 -0.58 18.62
N MET A 44 -45.69 -1.26 17.50
CA MET A 44 -45.50 -2.70 17.36
C MET A 44 -44.09 -3.02 16.84
N LEU A 45 -43.32 -3.76 17.66
CA LEU A 45 -41.92 -4.05 17.40
C LEU A 45 -41.66 -5.48 16.88
N SER A 46 -42.71 -6.29 16.71
CA SER A 46 -42.62 -7.68 16.21
C SER A 46 -43.87 -8.06 15.43
N ARG A 47 -43.71 -8.76 14.30
CA ARG A 47 -44.78 -9.36 13.49
C ARG A 47 -44.41 -10.77 13.03
N TYR A 48 -45.44 -11.62 12.93
CA TYR A 48 -45.30 -13.03 12.59
C TYR A 48 -46.16 -13.34 11.36
N ILE A 49 -45.54 -13.80 10.28
CA ILE A 49 -46.20 -14.07 9.01
C ILE A 49 -45.94 -15.52 8.60
N LEU A 50 -46.99 -16.27 8.26
CA LEU A 50 -46.90 -17.60 7.67
C LEU A 50 -47.18 -17.53 6.17
N VAL A 51 -46.24 -18.03 5.38
CA VAL A 51 -46.38 -18.10 3.93
C VAL A 51 -46.64 -19.53 3.52
N LYS A 52 -47.83 -19.79 2.97
CA LYS A 52 -48.24 -21.11 2.50
C LYS A 52 -48.75 -21.03 1.08
N LYS A 53 -47.97 -21.56 0.14
CA LYS A 53 -48.37 -21.65 -1.26
C LYS A 53 -49.34 -22.82 -1.44
N SER A 54 -50.42 -22.62 -2.18
CA SER A 54 -51.55 -23.55 -2.33
C SER A 54 -51.16 -24.96 -2.81
N ASN A 55 -49.97 -25.14 -3.38
CA ASN A 55 -49.46 -26.40 -3.95
C ASN A 55 -48.10 -26.86 -3.38
N ASN A 56 -47.60 -26.28 -2.28
CA ASN A 56 -46.27 -26.62 -1.74
C ASN A 56 -46.39 -27.28 -0.35
N SER A 57 -45.56 -28.28 -0.08
CA SER A 57 -45.48 -28.94 1.24
C SER A 57 -44.73 -28.11 2.29
N VAL A 58 -43.95 -27.13 1.84
CA VAL A 58 -43.11 -26.28 2.68
C VAL A 58 -43.88 -25.01 3.07
N THR A 59 -43.91 -24.71 4.37
CA THR A 59 -44.45 -23.46 4.93
C THR A 59 -43.27 -22.59 5.35
N HIS A 60 -43.24 -21.33 4.93
CA HIS A 60 -42.22 -20.39 5.39
C HIS A 60 -42.75 -19.57 6.56
N PHE A 61 -41.90 -19.33 7.55
CA PHE A 61 -42.16 -18.44 8.67
C PHE A 61 -41.30 -17.19 8.49
N VAL A 62 -41.95 -16.03 8.35
CA VAL A 62 -41.28 -14.73 8.25
C VAL A 62 -41.52 -13.99 9.56
N TRP A 63 -40.44 -13.65 10.25
CA TRP A 63 -40.46 -12.93 11.50
C TRP A 63 -39.81 -11.56 11.32
N LEU A 64 -40.63 -10.51 11.40
CA LEU A 64 -40.15 -9.13 11.37
C LEU A 64 -40.03 -8.66 12.81
N ILE A 65 -38.81 -8.30 13.24
CA ILE A 65 -38.55 -7.90 14.62
C ILE A 65 -37.55 -6.74 14.68
N HIS A 66 -37.85 -5.75 15.53
CA HIS A 66 -36.94 -4.63 15.78
C HIS A 66 -35.76 -5.07 16.65
N HIS A 67 -34.53 -4.66 16.29
CA HIS A 67 -33.30 -5.06 16.99
C HIS A 67 -33.20 -4.59 18.46
N ALA A 68 -34.13 -3.73 18.90
CA ALA A 68 -34.30 -3.39 20.31
C ALA A 68 -34.92 -4.52 21.16
N LEU A 69 -35.39 -5.60 20.52
CA LEU A 69 -36.00 -6.75 21.20
C LEU A 69 -35.12 -8.00 21.21
N TYR A 70 -34.05 -8.04 20.41
CA TYR A 70 -33.21 -9.25 20.28
C TYR A 70 -31.75 -8.91 20.01
N ASP A 71 -30.89 -9.88 20.29
CA ASP A 71 -29.57 -10.03 19.72
C ASP A 71 -29.45 -11.44 19.09
N ALA A 72 -28.38 -11.71 18.34
CA ALA A 72 -28.19 -13.00 17.68
C ALA A 72 -28.34 -14.18 18.66
N TRP A 73 -27.69 -14.09 19.82
CA TRP A 73 -27.75 -15.12 20.86
C TRP A 73 -29.17 -15.33 21.41
N GLY A 74 -29.88 -14.25 21.69
CA GLY A 74 -31.24 -14.28 22.21
C GLY A 74 -32.25 -14.81 21.18
N LEU A 75 -31.98 -14.59 19.89
CA LEU A 75 -32.78 -15.13 18.78
C LEU A 75 -32.73 -16.66 18.77
N ASP A 76 -31.53 -17.24 18.90
CA ASP A 76 -31.35 -18.70 18.91
C ASP A 76 -32.06 -19.34 20.10
N ILE A 77 -31.99 -18.73 21.29
CA ILE A 77 -32.75 -19.17 22.47
C ILE A 77 -34.26 -19.17 22.18
N LEU A 78 -34.77 -18.12 21.53
CA LEU A 78 -36.20 -18.01 21.23
C LEU A 78 -36.63 -19.07 20.22
N LEU A 79 -35.90 -19.23 19.12
CA LEU A 79 -36.19 -20.23 18.08
C LEU A 79 -36.13 -21.65 18.65
N LYS A 80 -35.11 -21.96 19.46
CA LYS A 80 -34.98 -23.26 20.13
C LYS A 80 -36.15 -23.54 21.09
N ARG A 81 -36.60 -22.54 21.85
CA ARG A 81 -37.77 -22.67 22.73
C ARG A 81 -39.05 -22.95 21.94
N VAL A 82 -39.26 -22.27 20.81
CA VAL A 82 -40.41 -22.52 19.95
C VAL A 82 -40.36 -23.94 19.38
N GLN A 83 -39.18 -24.39 18.93
CA GLN A 83 -38.96 -25.75 18.45
C GLN A 83 -39.26 -26.81 19.53
N ASP A 84 -38.74 -26.63 20.74
CA ASP A 84 -38.97 -27.57 21.84
C ASP A 84 -40.47 -27.65 22.21
N ILE A 85 -41.17 -26.52 22.21
CA ILE A 85 -42.63 -26.47 22.43
C ILE A 85 -43.37 -27.17 21.28
N TYR A 86 -42.98 -26.91 20.04
CA TYR A 86 -43.63 -27.47 18.85
C TYR A 86 -43.54 -28.99 18.80
N PHE A 87 -42.37 -29.56 19.12
CA PHE A 87 -42.16 -31.01 19.17
C PHE A 87 -42.57 -31.64 20.51
N ASN A 88 -43.20 -30.88 21.40
CA ASN A 88 -43.59 -31.30 22.75
C ASN A 88 -42.42 -31.92 23.54
N ARG A 89 -41.20 -31.41 23.32
CA ARG A 89 -40.00 -31.76 24.06
C ARG A 89 -40.08 -31.04 25.40
N HIS A 90 -40.62 -31.69 26.43
CA HIS A 90 -40.76 -31.13 27.78
C HIS A 90 -39.40 -30.89 28.44
N LYS A 91 -38.71 -29.80 28.10
CA LYS A 91 -37.58 -29.27 28.87
C LYS A 91 -38.08 -28.14 29.77
N SER A 92 -37.94 -28.32 31.08
CA SER A 92 -38.15 -27.26 32.07
C SER A 92 -37.00 -26.26 31.98
N ALA A 93 -37.00 -25.41 30.95
CA ALA A 93 -36.01 -24.35 30.81
C ALA A 93 -36.35 -23.18 31.74
N THR A 94 -35.35 -22.66 32.43
CA THR A 94 -35.47 -21.41 33.18
C THR A 94 -35.85 -20.27 32.21
N LYS A 95 -36.72 -19.38 32.67
CA LYS A 95 -37.16 -18.19 31.91
C LYS A 95 -36.76 -16.95 32.68
N PRO A 96 -35.45 -16.63 32.75
CA PRO A 96 -35.00 -15.45 33.46
C PRO A 96 -35.63 -14.20 32.85
N ALA A 97 -36.12 -13.31 33.71
CA ALA A 97 -36.76 -12.07 33.27
C ALA A 97 -35.69 -11.06 32.87
N TYR A 98 -35.84 -10.38 31.73
CA TYR A 98 -34.95 -9.29 31.30
C TYR A 98 -34.74 -8.21 32.37
N ALA A 99 -35.71 -8.03 33.27
CA ALA A 99 -35.62 -7.14 34.43
C ALA A 99 -34.46 -7.47 35.39
N SER A 100 -33.97 -8.72 35.46
CA SER A 100 -32.80 -9.07 36.28
C SER A 100 -31.53 -8.42 35.74
N PHE A 101 -31.36 -8.40 34.42
CA PHE A 101 -30.27 -7.71 33.74
C PHE A 101 -30.36 -6.20 33.95
N ILE A 102 -31.56 -5.61 33.81
CA ILE A 102 -31.72 -4.17 34.09
C ILE A 102 -31.42 -3.84 35.55
N SER A 103 -31.87 -4.68 36.50
CA SER A 103 -31.55 -4.51 37.92
C SER A 103 -30.04 -4.58 38.19
N TYR A 104 -29.31 -5.41 37.44
CA TYR A 104 -27.85 -5.46 37.48
C TYR A 104 -27.23 -4.15 36.98
N LEU A 105 -27.69 -3.62 35.85
CA LEU A 105 -27.21 -2.35 35.30
C LEU A 105 -27.48 -1.16 36.22
N GLU A 106 -28.67 -1.11 36.85
CA GLU A 106 -29.06 -0.05 37.79
C GLU A 106 -28.23 -0.06 39.08
N LYS A 107 -27.75 -1.23 39.51
CA LYS A 107 -26.92 -1.38 40.71
C LYS A 107 -25.44 -1.10 40.47
N ARG A 108 -25.00 -1.01 39.20
CA ARG A 108 -23.60 -0.82 38.87
C ARG A 108 -23.14 0.61 39.20
N ASN A 109 -21.93 0.74 39.72
CA ASN A 109 -21.28 2.02 39.87
C ASN A 109 -20.77 2.54 38.51
N LEU A 110 -21.41 3.60 38.00
CA LEU A 110 -21.02 4.25 36.74
C LEU A 110 -19.68 4.98 36.86
N GLN A 111 -19.33 5.50 38.04
CA GLN A 111 -18.06 6.18 38.26
C GLN A 111 -16.89 5.20 38.11
N ASP A 112 -16.97 4.01 38.73
CA ASP A 112 -15.94 2.97 38.62
C ASP A 112 -15.73 2.55 37.16
N SER A 113 -16.80 2.47 36.37
CA SER A 113 -16.69 2.17 34.94
C SER A 113 -16.08 3.32 34.15
N GLY A 114 -16.43 4.56 34.47
CA GLY A 114 -15.80 5.74 33.87
C GLY A 114 -14.30 5.81 34.16
N ASP A 115 -13.89 5.50 35.39
CA ASP A 115 -12.48 5.51 35.80
C ASP A 115 -11.70 4.36 35.15
N PHE A 116 -12.30 3.17 35.03
CA PHE A 116 -11.75 2.07 34.24
C PHE A 116 -11.49 2.50 32.79
N TRP A 117 -12.50 3.03 32.09
CA TRP A 117 -12.35 3.41 30.67
C TRP A 117 -11.35 4.54 30.45
N LYS A 118 -11.26 5.50 31.40
CA LYS A 118 -10.20 6.52 31.39
C LYS A 118 -8.82 5.89 31.49
N SER A 119 -8.62 4.98 32.45
CA SER A 119 -7.33 4.31 32.65
C SER A 119 -6.97 3.36 31.50
N TYR A 120 -7.94 2.59 30.99
CA TYR A 120 -7.75 1.60 29.94
C TYR A 120 -7.34 2.25 28.61
N LEU A 121 -7.87 3.44 28.31
CA LEU A 121 -7.60 4.18 27.08
C LEU A 121 -6.60 5.34 27.27
N ALA A 122 -5.94 5.41 28.44
CA ALA A 122 -5.01 6.50 28.75
C ALA A 122 -3.80 6.48 27.81
N ASN A 123 -3.42 7.66 27.30
CA ASN A 123 -2.33 7.83 26.33
C ASN A 123 -2.52 6.96 25.06
N SER A 124 -3.77 6.66 24.69
CA SER A 124 -4.07 5.98 23.45
C SER A 124 -4.00 6.99 22.28
N SER A 125 -3.29 6.61 21.22
CA SER A 125 -3.26 7.37 19.96
C SER A 125 -3.45 6.41 18.78
N PRO A 126 -4.58 5.67 18.74
CA PRO A 126 -4.77 4.63 17.75
C PRO A 126 -4.96 5.24 16.35
N SER A 127 -4.27 4.65 15.37
CA SER A 127 -4.50 4.99 13.96
C SER A 127 -5.78 4.31 13.49
N GLN A 128 -6.63 5.06 12.78
CA GLN A 128 -7.86 4.51 12.21
C GLN A 128 -7.54 3.60 11.01
N PHE A 129 -8.25 2.47 10.94
CA PHE A 129 -8.20 1.55 9.81
C PHE A 129 -9.61 1.08 9.43
N PRO A 130 -9.99 1.07 8.15
CA PRO A 130 -9.28 1.66 7.00
C PRO A 130 -9.09 3.19 7.13
N PRO A 131 -8.11 3.80 6.44
CA PRO A 131 -7.87 5.24 6.53
C PRO A 131 -9.07 6.03 5.97
N GLN A 132 -9.35 7.20 6.55
CA GLN A 132 -10.41 8.08 6.07
C GLN A 132 -10.00 8.65 4.70
N VAL A 133 -10.74 8.25 3.66
CA VAL A 133 -10.57 8.85 2.33
C VAL A 133 -11.30 10.19 2.35
N SER A 134 -10.57 11.28 2.13
CA SER A 134 -11.16 12.61 1.99
C SER A 134 -11.90 12.69 0.65
N GLN A 135 -13.11 12.17 0.57
CA GLN A 135 -13.93 12.33 -0.62
C GLN A 135 -14.57 13.73 -0.59
N ILE A 136 -14.00 14.65 -1.37
CA ILE A 136 -14.67 15.89 -1.76
C ILE A 136 -15.79 15.48 -2.73
N GLY A 137 -17.04 15.41 -2.25
CA GLY A 137 -18.24 15.35 -3.09
C GLY A 137 -18.83 13.97 -3.38
N ALA A 138 -19.25 13.22 -2.36
CA ALA A 138 -20.11 12.05 -2.54
C ALA A 138 -21.37 12.14 -1.66
N GLU A 139 -22.41 12.80 -2.20
CA GLU A 139 -23.79 12.50 -1.81
C GLU A 139 -24.20 11.20 -2.53
N SER A 140 -24.21 10.08 -1.80
CA SER A 140 -25.07 8.91 -2.07
C SER A 140 -24.93 7.90 -0.93
N GLU A 141 -26.06 7.59 -0.28
CA GLU A 141 -26.22 6.62 0.82
C GLU A 141 -26.10 5.15 0.37
N ASP A 142 -25.55 4.89 -0.81
CA ASP A 142 -25.44 3.53 -1.37
C ASP A 142 -24.08 2.92 -0.99
N THR A 143 -24.04 2.26 0.17
CA THR A 143 -22.89 1.49 0.63
C THR A 143 -22.64 0.33 -0.33
N SER A 144 -21.43 0.22 -0.89
CA SER A 144 -21.08 -0.91 -1.77
C SER A 144 -20.65 -2.13 -0.96
N SER A 145 -21.54 -2.60 -0.09
CA SER A 145 -21.25 -3.68 0.84
C SER A 145 -20.95 -4.98 0.08
N LYS A 146 -19.75 -5.52 0.30
CA LYS A 146 -19.28 -6.80 -0.23
C LYS A 146 -18.88 -7.71 0.92
N THR A 147 -18.93 -9.02 0.68
CA THR A 147 -18.52 -10.04 1.65
C THR A 147 -17.44 -10.93 1.06
N LEU A 148 -16.35 -11.13 1.80
CA LEU A 148 -15.35 -12.16 1.55
C LEU A 148 -15.37 -13.18 2.69
N VAL A 149 -15.50 -14.46 2.37
CA VAL A 149 -15.54 -15.56 3.34
C VAL A 149 -14.24 -16.35 3.29
N GLN A 150 -13.66 -16.63 4.46
CA GLN A 150 -12.44 -17.43 4.59
C GLN A 150 -12.58 -18.47 5.70
N ASN A 151 -12.27 -19.73 5.37
CA ASN A 151 -12.23 -20.82 6.36
C ASN A 151 -10.77 -21.07 6.78
N ILE A 152 -10.49 -20.96 8.08
CA ILE A 152 -9.14 -21.01 8.64
C ILE A 152 -9.04 -22.17 9.62
N ASN A 153 -8.13 -23.10 9.35
CA ASN A 153 -7.78 -24.14 10.31
C ASN A 153 -6.68 -23.63 11.25
N ILE A 154 -6.90 -23.77 12.55
CA ILE A 154 -6.02 -23.19 13.57
C ILE A 154 -5.40 -24.32 14.40
N PRO A 155 -4.07 -24.41 14.48
CA PRO A 155 -3.39 -25.31 15.42
C PRO A 155 -3.83 -25.01 16.86
N GLN A 156 -4.11 -26.04 17.65
CA GLN A 156 -4.69 -25.90 18.99
C GLN A 156 -3.65 -25.95 20.14
N GLN A 157 -2.37 -25.70 19.84
CA GLN A 157 -1.31 -25.80 20.85
C GLN A 157 -1.41 -24.69 21.91
N PHE A 158 -1.97 -23.53 21.52
CA PHE A 158 -2.22 -22.39 22.40
C PHE A 158 -3.18 -22.71 23.55
N LEU A 159 -4.01 -23.74 23.44
CA LEU A 159 -4.89 -24.18 24.54
C LEU A 159 -4.09 -24.57 25.79
N SER A 160 -2.85 -25.04 25.63
CA SER A 160 -1.95 -25.33 26.76
C SER A 160 -1.61 -24.10 27.63
N LEU A 161 -1.80 -22.89 27.10
CA LEU A 161 -1.62 -21.62 27.80
C LEU A 161 -2.87 -21.17 28.57
N GLY A 162 -3.99 -21.89 28.46
CA GLY A 162 -5.29 -21.44 28.99
C GLY A 162 -5.93 -20.30 28.17
N ILE A 163 -5.45 -20.08 26.95
CA ILE A 163 -5.96 -19.05 26.02
C ILE A 163 -7.15 -19.61 25.25
N THR A 164 -8.21 -18.80 25.08
CA THR A 164 -9.40 -19.18 24.31
C THR A 164 -9.30 -18.73 22.86
N MET A 165 -10.06 -19.39 21.96
CA MET A 165 -10.10 -19.02 20.54
C MET A 165 -10.43 -17.53 20.30
N PRO A 166 -11.40 -16.92 21.01
CA PRO A 166 -11.66 -15.49 20.85
C PRO A 166 -10.49 -14.58 21.23
N ILE A 167 -9.70 -14.94 22.25
CA ILE A 167 -8.49 -14.19 22.61
C ILE A 167 -7.42 -14.32 21.51
N LEU A 168 -7.24 -15.53 20.97
CA LEU A 168 -6.32 -15.75 19.85
C LEU A 168 -6.68 -14.88 18.64
N ILE A 169 -7.97 -14.80 18.31
CA ILE A 169 -8.50 -14.00 17.20
C ILE A 169 -8.25 -12.50 17.43
N ARG A 170 -8.59 -11.97 18.62
CA ARG A 170 -8.34 -10.56 18.98
C ARG A 170 -6.86 -10.22 18.87
N ALA A 171 -6.01 -11.09 19.41
CA ALA A 171 -4.56 -10.90 19.40
C ALA A 171 -3.99 -10.92 17.96
N ALA A 172 -4.46 -11.84 17.11
CA ALA A 172 -4.08 -11.89 15.70
C ALA A 172 -4.56 -10.66 14.92
N TRP A 173 -5.82 -10.25 15.14
CA TRP A 173 -6.39 -9.07 14.51
C TRP A 173 -5.63 -7.79 14.85
N ALA A 174 -5.30 -7.59 16.13
CA ALA A 174 -4.49 -6.47 16.58
C ALA A 174 -3.10 -6.45 15.93
N LEU A 175 -2.45 -7.59 15.74
CA LEU A 175 -1.15 -7.67 15.04
C LEU A 175 -1.25 -7.30 13.56
N VAL A 176 -2.29 -7.80 12.88
CA VAL A 176 -2.55 -7.47 11.47
C VAL A 176 -2.76 -5.96 11.33
N LEU A 177 -3.62 -5.38 12.17
CA LEU A 177 -3.88 -3.94 12.17
C LEU A 177 -2.63 -3.13 12.48
N SER A 178 -1.85 -3.49 13.50
CA SER A 178 -0.59 -2.80 13.86
C SER A 178 0.35 -2.67 12.66
N LYS A 179 0.44 -3.73 11.85
CA LYS A 179 1.31 -3.75 10.67
C LYS A 179 0.74 -2.98 9.50
N ARG A 180 -0.58 -2.96 9.32
CA ARG A 180 -1.26 -2.15 8.30
C ARG A 180 -1.24 -0.66 8.60
N THR A 181 -1.33 -0.27 9.87
CA THR A 181 -1.28 1.12 10.30
C THR A 181 0.13 1.61 10.61
N GLN A 182 1.12 0.72 10.66
CA GLN A 182 2.48 0.99 11.13
C GLN A 182 2.52 1.60 12.56
N SER A 183 1.52 1.28 13.37
CA SER A 183 1.38 1.77 14.74
C SER A 183 1.41 0.62 15.74
N SER A 184 2.07 0.80 16.88
CA SER A 184 1.96 -0.11 18.02
C SER A 184 0.67 0.08 18.81
N ASP A 185 0.00 1.22 18.67
CA ASP A 185 -1.25 1.54 19.36
C ASP A 185 -2.42 1.22 18.44
N VAL A 186 -3.08 0.09 18.71
CA VAL A 186 -4.18 -0.42 17.88
C VAL A 186 -5.49 -0.33 18.63
N CYS A 187 -6.51 0.23 17.99
CA CYS A 187 -7.88 0.22 18.50
C CYS A 187 -8.84 -0.25 17.39
N PHE A 188 -9.77 -1.11 17.76
CA PHE A 188 -10.87 -1.56 16.91
C PHE A 188 -12.14 -1.68 17.75
N GLY A 189 -13.29 -1.61 17.08
CA GLY A 189 -14.54 -1.92 17.74
C GLY A 189 -14.65 -3.41 17.97
N GLU A 190 -15.28 -3.78 19.07
CA GLU A 190 -15.64 -5.17 19.32
C GLU A 190 -17.10 -5.27 19.77
N THR A 191 -17.86 -6.17 19.15
CA THR A 191 -19.19 -6.56 19.63
C THR A 191 -19.07 -7.81 20.49
N LEU A 192 -19.41 -7.67 21.77
CA LEU A 192 -19.43 -8.73 22.78
C LEU A 192 -20.87 -9.19 23.03
N SER A 193 -21.06 -10.44 23.45
CA SER A 193 -22.39 -10.97 23.81
C SER A 193 -23.00 -10.28 25.03
N GLY A 194 -22.17 -9.70 25.91
CA GLY A 194 -22.58 -9.09 27.18
C GLY A 194 -23.10 -10.07 28.24
N ARG A 195 -23.06 -11.38 27.96
CA ARG A 195 -23.56 -12.46 28.84
C ARG A 195 -22.53 -13.02 29.82
N ASN A 196 -21.32 -12.47 29.86
CA ASN A 196 -20.24 -12.93 30.74
C ASN A 196 -20.25 -12.21 32.11
N ILE A 197 -21.41 -11.82 32.60
CA ILE A 197 -21.60 -11.03 33.83
C ILE A 197 -22.27 -11.85 34.92
N ASP A 198 -22.13 -11.41 36.17
CA ASP A 198 -22.70 -12.09 37.34
C ASP A 198 -24.21 -11.83 37.48
N VAL A 199 -24.98 -12.42 36.56
CA VAL A 199 -26.43 -12.46 36.59
C VAL A 199 -26.86 -13.93 36.46
N PRO A 200 -27.68 -14.47 37.38
CA PRO A 200 -28.14 -15.84 37.30
C PRO A 200 -28.84 -16.14 35.96
N ASP A 201 -28.51 -17.28 35.37
CA ASP A 201 -29.06 -17.77 34.10
C ASP A 201 -28.94 -16.78 32.92
N ILE A 202 -27.93 -15.89 32.93
CA ILE A 202 -27.75 -14.86 31.90
C ILE A 202 -27.59 -15.40 30.47
N THR A 203 -27.05 -16.60 30.34
CA THR A 203 -26.89 -17.32 29.06
C THR A 203 -28.21 -17.81 28.50
N GLU A 204 -29.25 -17.94 29.32
CA GLU A 204 -30.62 -18.37 28.95
C GLU A 204 -31.58 -17.18 28.79
N LEU A 205 -31.11 -15.95 29.01
CA LEU A 205 -31.92 -14.75 28.98
C LEU A 205 -32.18 -14.28 27.55
N ALA A 206 -33.41 -14.42 27.08
CA ALA A 206 -33.82 -13.94 25.76
C ALA A 206 -34.03 -12.41 25.79
N GLY A 207 -33.15 -11.67 25.11
CA GLY A 207 -33.19 -10.21 25.00
C GLY A 207 -31.84 -9.64 24.57
N PRO A 208 -31.77 -8.35 24.19
CA PRO A 208 -30.57 -7.71 23.69
C PRO A 208 -29.58 -7.43 24.83
N LEU A 209 -28.50 -8.20 24.91
CA LEU A 209 -27.43 -8.04 25.88
C LEU A 209 -26.11 -7.67 25.22
N LEU A 210 -26.04 -7.70 23.88
CA LEU A 210 -24.83 -7.31 23.17
C LEU A 210 -24.34 -5.92 23.59
N THR A 211 -23.02 -5.75 23.59
CA THR A 211 -22.39 -4.45 23.77
C THR A 211 -21.30 -4.23 22.75
N THR A 212 -21.09 -2.98 22.36
CA THR A 212 -19.96 -2.58 21.53
C THR A 212 -19.00 -1.75 22.36
N VAL A 213 -17.72 -2.13 22.33
CA VAL A 213 -16.64 -1.50 23.09
C VAL A 213 -15.45 -1.19 22.21
N PRO A 214 -14.63 -0.17 22.53
CA PRO A 214 -13.33 -0.01 21.93
C PRO A 214 -12.36 -1.02 22.56
N THR A 215 -11.82 -1.92 21.76
CA THR A 215 -10.76 -2.84 22.18
C THR A 215 -9.42 -2.24 21.77
N TYR A 216 -8.63 -1.87 22.78
CA TYR A 216 -7.32 -1.26 22.63
C TYR A 216 -6.22 -2.26 23.00
N VAL A 217 -5.24 -2.41 22.11
CA VAL A 217 -4.10 -3.33 22.28
C VAL A 217 -2.83 -2.58 21.91
N ARG A 218 -1.86 -2.54 22.83
CA ARG A 218 -0.51 -2.04 22.56
C ARG A 218 0.41 -3.18 22.14
N VAL A 219 0.79 -3.21 20.87
CA VAL A 219 1.66 -4.23 20.30
C VAL A 219 3.12 -3.91 20.61
N ASN A 220 3.68 -4.61 21.60
CA ASN A 220 5.12 -4.55 21.90
C ASN A 220 5.86 -5.71 21.19
N THR A 221 6.56 -5.40 20.09
CA THR A 221 7.27 -6.41 19.29
C THR A 221 8.43 -7.08 20.04
N ALA A 222 8.94 -6.48 21.12
CA ALA A 222 9.98 -7.10 21.95
C ALA A 222 9.45 -8.23 22.86
N SER A 223 8.14 -8.30 23.09
CA SER A 223 7.52 -9.33 23.93
C SER A 223 7.58 -10.72 23.28
N LYS A 224 7.45 -11.76 24.11
CA LYS A 224 7.20 -13.12 23.60
C LYS A 224 5.73 -13.25 23.23
N VAL A 225 5.43 -14.10 22.25
CA VAL A 225 4.06 -14.34 21.80
C VAL A 225 3.15 -14.82 22.93
N LYS A 226 3.65 -15.71 23.81
CA LYS A 226 2.87 -16.19 24.96
C LYS A 226 2.48 -15.06 25.92
N ASP A 227 3.39 -14.12 26.17
CA ASP A 227 3.18 -13.04 27.13
C ASP A 227 2.17 -12.05 26.55
N TYR A 228 2.26 -11.78 25.24
CA TYR A 228 1.28 -11.00 24.49
C TYR A 228 -0.14 -11.62 24.55
N LEU A 229 -0.28 -12.93 24.32
CA LEU A 229 -1.59 -13.60 24.40
C LEU A 229 -2.21 -13.52 25.81
N LEU A 230 -1.40 -13.71 26.85
CA LEU A 230 -1.83 -13.59 28.25
C LEU A 230 -2.22 -12.14 28.60
N GLU A 231 -1.50 -11.15 28.06
CA GLU A 231 -1.84 -9.74 28.22
C GLU A 231 -3.20 -9.41 27.57
N VAL A 232 -3.45 -9.87 26.34
CA VAL A 232 -4.76 -9.72 25.69
C VAL A 232 -5.87 -10.40 26.51
N GLN A 233 -5.63 -11.61 27.02
CA GLN A 233 -6.59 -12.30 27.89
C GLN A 233 -6.90 -11.49 29.15
N LYS A 234 -5.86 -11.01 29.85
CA LYS A 234 -6.00 -10.22 31.07
C LYS A 234 -6.84 -8.96 30.81
N MET A 235 -6.52 -8.20 29.77
CA MET A 235 -7.26 -6.99 29.39
C MET A 235 -8.73 -7.30 29.10
N SER A 236 -9.02 -8.37 28.35
CA SER A 236 -10.40 -8.78 28.07
C SER A 236 -11.17 -9.15 29.34
N THR A 237 -10.54 -9.81 30.31
CA THR A 237 -11.19 -10.18 31.58
C THR A 237 -11.47 -8.95 32.45
N GLU A 238 -10.53 -8.02 32.57
CA GLU A 238 -10.68 -6.78 33.35
C GLU A 238 -11.80 -5.87 32.79
N MET A 239 -12.08 -5.93 31.49
CA MET A 239 -13.14 -5.16 30.84
C MET A 239 -14.57 -5.67 31.14
N ILE A 240 -14.74 -6.95 31.51
CA ILE A 240 -16.05 -7.61 31.64
C ILE A 240 -17.06 -6.83 32.52
N PRO A 241 -16.71 -6.32 33.73
CA PRO A 241 -17.67 -5.58 34.55
C PRO A 241 -18.10 -4.23 33.94
N HIS A 242 -17.26 -3.68 33.05
CA HIS A 242 -17.39 -2.34 32.48
C HIS A 242 -17.92 -2.34 31.04
N GLN A 243 -18.05 -3.51 30.41
CA GLN A 243 -18.45 -3.67 29.00
C GLN A 243 -19.82 -3.04 28.67
N HIS A 244 -20.73 -2.94 29.64
CA HIS A 244 -22.06 -2.33 29.48
C HIS A 244 -22.09 -0.81 29.70
N PHE A 245 -20.94 -0.13 29.75
CA PHE A 245 -20.89 1.34 29.96
C PHE A 245 -21.41 2.11 28.73
N GLY A 246 -21.20 1.56 27.54
CA GLY A 246 -21.70 2.07 26.27
C GLY A 246 -20.81 3.15 25.65
N LEU A 247 -20.61 3.07 24.33
CA LEU A 247 -19.73 3.97 23.58
C LEU A 247 -20.03 5.46 23.80
N GLN A 248 -21.30 5.85 23.90
CA GLN A 248 -21.69 7.24 24.09
C GLN A 248 -21.20 7.81 25.44
N HIS A 249 -21.15 6.98 26.48
CA HIS A 249 -20.58 7.38 27.76
C HIS A 249 -19.05 7.43 27.68
N ILE A 250 -18.42 6.43 27.04
CA ILE A 250 -16.95 6.39 26.86
C ILE A 250 -16.47 7.65 26.12
N LYS A 251 -17.12 8.04 25.01
CA LYS A 251 -16.80 9.24 24.22
C LYS A 251 -16.84 10.53 25.05
N LYS A 252 -17.68 10.61 26.08
CA LYS A 252 -17.83 11.80 26.93
C LYS A 252 -16.78 11.89 28.04
N LEU A 253 -15.92 10.88 28.23
CA LEU A 253 -14.92 10.86 29.30
C LEU A 253 -13.71 11.76 29.02
N GLY A 254 -13.40 12.02 27.74
CA GLY A 254 -12.24 12.80 27.32
C GLY A 254 -11.90 12.63 25.84
N HIS A 255 -10.93 13.41 25.36
CA HIS A 255 -10.51 13.41 23.95
C HIS A 255 -9.92 12.05 23.51
N GLU A 256 -9.07 11.44 24.33
CA GLU A 256 -8.46 10.13 24.03
C GLU A 256 -9.54 9.03 23.91
N GLN A 257 -10.51 9.01 24.82
CA GLN A 257 -11.60 8.05 24.82
C GLN A 257 -12.54 8.27 23.62
N ALA A 258 -12.79 9.53 23.26
CA ALA A 258 -13.53 9.87 22.04
C ALA A 258 -12.83 9.32 20.80
N ALA A 259 -11.53 9.60 20.63
CA ALA A 259 -10.72 9.13 19.51
C ALA A 259 -10.68 7.59 19.43
N ALA A 260 -10.53 6.90 20.57
CA ALA A 260 -10.56 5.43 20.62
C ALA A 260 -11.91 4.85 20.17
N CYS A 261 -13.02 5.58 20.33
CA CYS A 261 -14.35 5.19 19.86
C CYS A 261 -14.66 5.62 18.41
N GLU A 262 -13.70 6.20 17.68
CA GLU A 262 -13.80 6.51 16.24
C GLU A 262 -13.18 5.42 15.36
N PHE A 263 -13.18 4.18 15.84
CA PHE A 263 -12.74 3.04 15.05
C PHE A 263 -13.60 2.89 13.78
N ARG A 264 -12.96 2.49 12.68
CA ARG A 264 -13.60 2.24 11.38
C ARG A 264 -13.61 0.76 10.99
N ASN A 265 -13.19 -0.10 11.91
CA ASN A 265 -13.33 -1.53 11.80
C ASN A 265 -13.91 -2.10 13.10
N LEU A 266 -14.71 -3.15 12.96
CA LEU A 266 -15.41 -3.84 14.03
C LEU A 266 -15.14 -5.34 13.91
N ILE A 267 -14.80 -6.00 15.01
CA ILE A 267 -14.71 -7.47 15.08
C ILE A 267 -15.86 -8.05 15.90
N VAL A 268 -16.38 -9.19 15.46
CA VAL A 268 -17.41 -9.95 16.16
C VAL A 268 -16.93 -11.39 16.23
N VAL A 269 -16.85 -11.97 17.44
CA VAL A 269 -16.43 -13.37 17.61
C VAL A 269 -17.53 -14.15 18.31
N GLN A 270 -18.06 -15.18 17.64
CA GLN A 270 -19.17 -16.00 18.12
C GLN A 270 -18.84 -17.48 17.96
N ASN A 271 -19.39 -18.31 18.84
CA ASN A 271 -19.30 -19.76 18.68
C ASN A 271 -20.35 -20.23 17.66
N ALA A 272 -19.97 -21.12 16.75
CA ALA A 272 -20.93 -21.81 15.90
C ALA A 272 -21.68 -22.87 16.74
N GLU A 273 -23.01 -22.92 16.63
CA GLU A 273 -23.78 -24.00 17.25
C GLU A 273 -23.60 -25.32 16.49
N ILE A 274 -23.68 -26.44 17.21
CA ILE A 274 -23.67 -27.80 16.65
C ILE A 274 -25.13 -28.22 16.47
N ASN A 275 -25.58 -28.35 15.22
CA ASN A 275 -26.94 -28.78 14.89
C ASN A 275 -27.13 -30.27 15.24
N ASP A 276 -28.07 -30.55 16.13
CA ASP A 276 -28.39 -31.90 16.61
C ASP A 276 -29.63 -32.43 15.87
N GLY A 277 -29.46 -32.71 14.57
CA GLY A 277 -30.16 -33.73 13.78
C GLY A 277 -31.69 -33.72 13.59
N ASP A 278 -32.46 -32.78 14.16
CA ASP A 278 -33.94 -32.80 14.05
C ASP A 278 -34.53 -31.39 14.30
N GLU A 279 -34.38 -30.52 13.29
CA GLU A 279 -34.63 -29.06 13.36
C GLU A 279 -35.99 -28.67 12.75
N LEU A 280 -36.71 -27.79 13.44
CA LEU A 280 -37.91 -27.11 12.94
C LEU A 280 -37.56 -25.99 11.95
N TRP A 281 -36.36 -25.43 12.08
CA TRP A 281 -35.94 -24.23 11.37
C TRP A 281 -34.91 -24.55 10.31
N GLU A 282 -35.16 -24.08 9.09
CA GLU A 282 -34.16 -23.99 8.04
C GLU A 282 -34.08 -22.52 7.61
N VAL A 283 -32.98 -21.85 7.94
CA VAL A 283 -32.80 -20.43 7.64
C VAL A 283 -32.59 -20.27 6.13
N GLN A 284 -33.56 -19.66 5.44
CA GLN A 284 -33.52 -19.44 3.99
C GLN A 284 -32.85 -18.12 3.61
N ASP A 285 -33.16 -17.06 4.36
CA ASP A 285 -32.64 -15.70 4.15
C ASP A 285 -32.78 -14.90 5.46
N ASN A 286 -31.76 -14.11 5.80
CA ASN A 286 -31.79 -13.18 6.94
C ASN A 286 -32.10 -11.74 6.51
N GLY A 287 -32.44 -11.51 5.23
CA GLY A 287 -32.71 -10.20 4.65
C GLY A 287 -31.43 -9.47 4.22
N ASP A 288 -31.59 -8.27 3.65
CA ASP A 288 -30.46 -7.42 3.25
C ASP A 288 -29.70 -6.89 4.48
N ILE A 289 -28.56 -7.52 4.75
CA ILE A 289 -27.62 -7.16 5.83
C ILE A 289 -26.78 -5.92 5.44
N GLY A 290 -26.89 -5.42 4.20
CA GLY A 290 -26.12 -4.30 3.67
C GLY A 290 -26.22 -3.03 4.52
N GLY A 291 -27.42 -2.73 5.04
CA GLY A 291 -27.67 -1.58 5.93
C GLY A 291 -27.34 -1.83 7.42
N PHE A 292 -26.95 -3.05 7.79
CA PHE A 292 -26.70 -3.44 9.18
C PHE A 292 -25.27 -3.09 9.65
N PHE A 293 -24.31 -3.09 8.74
CA PHE A 293 -22.90 -2.85 9.06
C PHE A 293 -22.57 -1.36 9.03
N THR A 294 -22.54 -0.75 10.22
CA THR A 294 -22.26 0.68 10.41
C THR A 294 -20.79 1.09 10.24
N TYR A 295 -19.90 0.13 10.00
CA TYR A 295 -18.45 0.35 9.86
C TYR A 295 -17.96 -0.10 8.47
N PRO A 296 -17.01 0.63 7.85
CA PRO A 296 -16.46 0.27 6.54
C PRO A 296 -15.83 -1.12 6.43
N LEU A 297 -15.43 -1.70 7.56
CA LEU A 297 -14.91 -3.07 7.64
C LEU A 297 -15.45 -3.76 8.90
N VAL A 298 -16.24 -4.82 8.72
CA VAL A 298 -16.70 -5.68 9.81
C VAL A 298 -16.14 -7.07 9.60
N VAL A 299 -15.45 -7.59 10.61
CA VAL A 299 -14.83 -8.93 10.61
C VAL A 299 -15.63 -9.81 11.57
N GLU A 300 -16.51 -10.63 11.03
CA GLU A 300 -17.26 -11.61 11.80
C GLU A 300 -16.50 -12.95 11.80
N CYS A 301 -16.32 -13.54 12.97
CA CYS A 301 -15.61 -14.79 13.18
C CYS A 301 -16.54 -15.80 13.86
N LYS A 302 -16.86 -16.89 13.18
CA LYS A 302 -17.60 -18.03 13.74
C LYS A 302 -16.61 -19.13 14.10
N THR A 303 -16.47 -19.38 15.39
CA THR A 303 -15.50 -20.35 15.93
C THR A 303 -16.12 -21.72 16.12
N MET A 304 -15.42 -22.73 15.62
CA MET A 304 -15.64 -24.16 15.87
C MET A 304 -14.38 -24.73 16.54
N ASP A 305 -14.37 -26.03 16.88
CA ASP A 305 -13.28 -26.68 17.63
C ASP A 305 -11.86 -26.32 17.13
N SER A 306 -11.56 -26.58 15.85
CA SER A 306 -10.25 -26.31 15.25
C SER A 306 -10.32 -25.41 14.00
N ARG A 307 -11.49 -24.84 13.72
CA ARG A 307 -11.77 -24.06 12.51
C ARG A 307 -12.45 -22.75 12.88
N VAL A 308 -12.11 -21.70 12.15
CA VAL A 308 -12.79 -20.41 12.22
C VAL A 308 -13.23 -20.02 10.82
N GLU A 309 -14.53 -19.80 10.64
CA GLU A 309 -15.05 -19.12 9.46
C GLU A 309 -14.98 -17.62 9.74
N VAL A 310 -14.34 -16.86 8.84
CA VAL A 310 -14.18 -15.42 8.93
C VAL A 310 -14.89 -14.77 7.75
N ASN A 311 -15.92 -13.97 8.04
CA ASN A 311 -16.66 -13.16 7.08
C ASN A 311 -16.18 -11.71 7.19
N PHE A 312 -15.58 -11.20 6.12
CA PHE A 312 -15.18 -9.80 5.99
C PHE A 312 -16.26 -9.06 5.20
N HIS A 313 -17.05 -8.24 5.88
CA HIS A 313 -18.00 -7.32 5.25
C HIS A 313 -17.31 -5.97 5.08
N TYR A 314 -17.30 -5.42 3.87
CA TYR A 314 -16.54 -4.20 3.58
C TYR A 314 -17.21 -3.32 2.54
N ASP A 315 -16.98 -2.00 2.66
CA ASP A 315 -17.33 -1.03 1.63
C ASP A 315 -16.20 -0.92 0.60
N GLU A 316 -16.43 -1.41 -0.62
CA GLU A 316 -15.44 -1.44 -1.70
C GLU A 316 -15.00 -0.04 -2.15
N LYS A 317 -15.77 1.02 -1.84
CA LYS A 317 -15.38 2.43 -2.03
C LYS A 317 -14.30 2.90 -1.03
N VAL A 318 -14.16 2.23 0.12
CA VAL A 318 -13.24 2.61 1.20
C VAL A 318 -12.02 1.69 1.25
N ILE A 319 -12.22 0.38 1.12
CA ILE A 319 -11.15 -0.62 1.10
C ILE A 319 -11.39 -1.58 -0.06
N THR A 320 -10.39 -1.73 -0.92
CA THR A 320 -10.54 -2.53 -2.14
C THR A 320 -10.64 -4.02 -1.81
N ARG A 321 -11.30 -4.79 -2.68
CA ARG A 321 -11.33 -6.25 -2.57
C ARG A 321 -9.93 -6.86 -2.47
N TRP A 322 -8.97 -6.37 -3.27
CA TRP A 322 -7.58 -6.84 -3.23
C TRP A 322 -6.96 -6.63 -1.84
N GLU A 323 -7.18 -5.48 -1.20
CA GLU A 323 -6.68 -5.23 0.15
C GLU A 323 -7.30 -6.17 1.19
N VAL A 324 -8.61 -6.43 1.12
CA VAL A 324 -9.32 -7.34 2.02
C VAL A 324 -8.86 -8.79 1.82
N GLU A 325 -8.67 -9.24 0.58
CA GLU A 325 -8.09 -10.57 0.29
C GLU A 325 -6.68 -10.70 0.89
N ARG A 326 -5.85 -9.65 0.80
CA ARG A 326 -4.53 -9.63 1.46
C ARG A 326 -4.66 -9.71 2.98
N ILE A 327 -5.59 -8.98 3.58
CA ILE A 327 -5.83 -9.01 5.04
C ILE A 327 -6.26 -10.41 5.47
N SER A 328 -7.13 -11.07 4.71
CA SER A 328 -7.63 -12.40 5.06
C SER A 328 -6.52 -13.46 5.04
N PHE A 329 -5.64 -13.43 4.03
CA PHE A 329 -4.48 -14.33 3.98
C PHE A 329 -3.50 -14.08 5.12
N GLN A 330 -3.25 -12.80 5.46
CA GLN A 330 -2.36 -12.43 6.55
C GLN A 330 -2.94 -12.79 7.92
N LEU A 331 -4.23 -12.56 8.15
CA LEU A 331 -4.91 -12.97 9.38
C LEU A 331 -4.86 -14.49 9.55
N SER A 332 -5.14 -15.25 8.49
CA SER A 332 -5.00 -16.71 8.49
C SER A 332 -3.58 -17.15 8.84
N HIS A 333 -2.58 -16.52 8.24
CA HIS A 333 -1.18 -16.85 8.51
C HIS A 333 -0.74 -16.53 9.94
N VAL A 334 -1.17 -15.39 10.49
CA VAL A 334 -0.91 -15.00 11.88
C VAL A 334 -1.62 -15.93 12.84
N LEU A 335 -2.90 -16.23 12.63
CA LEU A 335 -3.67 -17.17 13.46
C LEU A 335 -2.99 -18.55 13.53
N HIS A 336 -2.47 -19.05 12.41
CA HIS A 336 -1.75 -20.32 12.36
C HIS A 336 -0.46 -20.28 13.21
N GLN A 337 0.32 -19.20 13.12
CA GLN A 337 1.55 -19.02 13.90
C GLN A 337 1.26 -18.89 15.39
N LEU A 338 0.29 -18.06 15.78
CA LEU A 338 -0.09 -17.89 17.19
C LEU A 338 -0.70 -19.18 17.76
N GLY A 339 -1.52 -19.89 16.99
CA GLY A 339 -2.14 -21.15 17.41
C GLY A 339 -1.13 -22.29 17.66
N SER A 340 0.04 -22.20 17.04
CA SER A 340 1.14 -23.15 17.21
C SER A 340 2.01 -22.89 18.45
N VAL A 341 1.73 -21.85 19.23
CA VAL A 341 2.48 -21.52 20.45
C VAL A 341 1.97 -22.37 21.63
N ASN A 342 2.88 -22.89 22.45
CA ASN A 342 2.57 -23.62 23.67
C ASN A 342 3.35 -23.08 24.87
N THR A 343 3.17 -23.66 26.06
CA THR A 343 3.83 -23.24 27.32
C THR A 343 5.36 -23.18 27.26
N SER A 344 5.99 -24.03 26.45
CA SER A 344 7.46 -24.07 26.27
C SER A 344 7.98 -23.08 25.24
N SER A 345 7.10 -22.41 24.48
CA SER A 345 7.49 -21.53 23.39
C SER A 345 8.26 -20.29 23.87
N THR A 346 9.32 -19.96 23.14
CA THR A 346 10.14 -18.76 23.33
C THR A 346 10.03 -17.79 22.16
N LEU A 347 9.06 -18.01 21.26
CA LEU A 347 8.85 -17.23 20.04
C LEU A 347 8.66 -15.74 20.36
N SER A 348 9.45 -14.89 19.72
CA SER A 348 9.37 -13.44 19.83
C SER A 348 8.26 -12.91 18.92
N LEU A 349 7.51 -11.91 19.40
CA LEU A 349 6.46 -11.26 18.60
C LEU A 349 7.05 -10.57 17.35
N ALA A 350 8.28 -10.07 17.42
CA ALA A 350 9.00 -9.50 16.27
C ALA A 350 9.26 -10.51 15.13
N THR A 351 9.23 -11.82 15.43
CA THR A 351 9.47 -12.88 14.45
C THR A 351 8.19 -13.47 13.86
N VAL A 352 7.02 -13.02 14.32
CA VAL A 352 5.74 -13.40 13.70
C VAL A 352 5.71 -12.78 12.30
N ASP A 353 5.66 -13.67 11.31
CA ASP A 353 5.71 -13.28 9.92
C ASP A 353 4.34 -12.81 9.45
N MET A 354 4.30 -11.63 8.84
CA MET A 354 3.08 -11.11 8.24
C MET A 354 2.90 -11.57 6.80
N LEU A 355 3.97 -11.96 6.10
CA LEU A 355 3.91 -12.31 4.69
C LEU A 355 3.35 -13.71 4.51
N SER A 356 2.08 -13.78 4.11
CA SER A 356 1.43 -15.06 3.82
C SER A 356 2.08 -15.78 2.64
N LEU A 357 1.69 -17.03 2.41
CA LEU A 357 2.15 -17.78 1.24
C LEU A 357 1.68 -17.13 -0.07
N GLU A 358 0.49 -16.54 -0.08
CA GLU A 358 -0.10 -15.81 -1.20
C GLU A 358 0.67 -14.51 -1.48
N ASP A 359 1.10 -13.80 -0.44
CA ASP A 359 1.94 -12.61 -0.57
C ASP A 359 3.30 -12.98 -1.19
N ARG A 360 3.91 -14.05 -0.69
CA ARG A 360 5.20 -14.55 -1.20
C ARG A 360 5.10 -15.01 -2.66
N LYS A 361 4.00 -15.66 -3.04
CA LYS A 361 3.73 -16.05 -4.43
C LYS A 361 3.59 -14.84 -5.34
N GLU A 362 2.86 -13.81 -4.91
CA GLU A 362 2.68 -12.58 -5.69
C GLU A 362 4.01 -11.83 -5.82
N ILE A 363 4.76 -11.63 -4.74
CA ILE A 363 6.08 -11.00 -4.76
C ILE A 363 7.02 -11.74 -5.72
N LYS A 364 7.03 -13.08 -5.67
CA LYS A 364 7.81 -13.91 -6.59
C LYS A 364 7.35 -13.74 -8.04
N TRP A 365 6.05 -13.65 -8.29
CA TRP A 365 5.50 -13.44 -9.62
C TRP A 365 5.82 -12.04 -10.17
N LEU A 366 5.72 -11.00 -9.35
CA LEU A 366 6.10 -9.62 -9.71
C LEU A 366 7.59 -9.54 -10.07
N ASN A 367 8.43 -10.30 -9.37
CA ASN A 367 9.88 -10.37 -9.60
C ASN A 367 10.32 -11.53 -10.51
N LYS A 368 9.40 -12.14 -11.28
CA LYS A 368 9.73 -13.32 -12.12
C LYS A 368 10.68 -13.01 -13.28
N ARG A 369 10.79 -11.74 -13.67
CA ARG A 369 11.59 -11.32 -14.82
C ARG A 369 13.07 -11.27 -14.42
N SER A 370 13.87 -12.15 -15.02
CA SER A 370 15.33 -12.04 -14.97
C SER A 370 15.80 -11.20 -16.16
N PRO A 371 16.47 -10.06 -15.95
CA PRO A 371 16.99 -9.26 -17.06
C PRO A 371 18.06 -10.07 -17.80
N GLN A 372 18.03 -10.02 -19.13
CA GLN A 372 19.11 -10.56 -19.95
C GLN A 372 20.32 -9.63 -19.84
N VAL A 373 21.42 -10.12 -19.29
CA VAL A 373 22.64 -9.33 -19.10
C VAL A 373 23.22 -8.98 -20.47
N VAL A 374 23.50 -7.70 -20.67
CA VAL A 374 24.15 -7.19 -21.88
C VAL A 374 25.62 -6.93 -21.54
N ASP A 375 26.44 -7.95 -21.80
CA ASP A 375 27.87 -7.97 -21.46
C ASP A 375 28.73 -7.27 -22.52
N ALA A 376 28.61 -5.94 -22.60
CA ALA A 376 29.34 -5.10 -23.55
C ALA A 376 29.60 -3.71 -22.97
N CYS A 377 30.58 -2.97 -23.51
CA CYS A 377 30.73 -1.54 -23.20
C CYS A 377 29.69 -0.72 -23.97
N ILE A 378 29.36 0.47 -23.46
CA ILE A 378 28.40 1.40 -24.11
C ILE A 378 28.88 1.77 -25.52
N HIS A 379 30.19 2.03 -25.65
CA HIS A 379 30.78 2.41 -26.92
C HIS A 379 30.84 1.24 -27.92
N ASP A 380 30.75 -0.02 -27.48
CA ASP A 380 30.69 -1.18 -28.37
C ASP A 380 29.37 -1.21 -29.13
N LEU A 381 28.24 -1.06 -28.41
CA LEU A 381 26.91 -1.01 -29.02
C LEU A 381 26.77 0.19 -29.96
N PHE A 382 27.37 1.33 -29.60
CA PHE A 382 27.45 2.49 -30.49
C PHE A 382 28.28 2.22 -31.75
N LYS A 383 29.46 1.58 -31.64
CA LYS A 383 30.29 1.21 -32.79
C LYS A 383 29.58 0.28 -33.75
N THR A 384 28.77 -0.66 -33.25
CA THR A 384 27.91 -1.49 -34.11
C THR A 384 26.99 -0.63 -34.98
N ARG A 385 26.33 0.39 -34.40
CA ARG A 385 25.51 1.34 -35.17
C ARG A 385 26.32 2.17 -36.15
N CYS A 386 27.53 2.56 -35.82
CA CYS A 386 28.41 3.29 -36.73
C CYS A 386 28.74 2.48 -38.00
N MET A 387 28.87 1.16 -37.88
CA MET A 387 29.12 0.27 -39.02
C MET A 387 27.84 0.01 -39.84
N GLU A 388 26.69 -0.11 -39.17
CA GLU A 388 25.40 -0.40 -39.81
C GLU A 388 24.78 0.81 -40.54
N GLN A 389 24.96 2.02 -39.99
CA GLN A 389 24.32 3.24 -40.48
C GLN A 389 25.25 4.48 -40.40
N PRO A 390 26.39 4.48 -41.10
CA PRO A 390 27.41 5.52 -40.97
C PRO A 390 26.89 6.93 -41.30
N ASP A 391 26.06 7.06 -42.34
CA ASP A 391 25.56 8.35 -42.84
C ASP A 391 24.28 8.83 -42.13
N ALA A 392 23.73 8.03 -41.20
CA ALA A 392 22.54 8.42 -40.46
C ALA A 392 22.87 9.54 -39.44
N PRO A 393 21.92 10.45 -39.15
CA PRO A 393 22.14 11.51 -38.18
C PRO A 393 22.25 10.93 -36.76
N ALA A 394 23.38 11.18 -36.09
CA ALA A 394 23.61 10.80 -34.69
C ALA A 394 23.31 11.96 -33.75
N VAL A 395 23.74 13.17 -34.10
CA VAL A 395 23.52 14.39 -33.31
C VAL A 395 22.99 15.49 -34.22
N HIS A 396 21.93 16.15 -33.78
CA HIS A 396 21.39 17.36 -34.38
C HIS A 396 21.40 18.47 -33.32
N ALA A 397 22.46 19.27 -33.29
CA ALA A 397 22.67 20.27 -32.25
C ALA A 397 22.58 21.69 -32.80
N TRP A 398 22.39 22.67 -31.90
CA TRP A 398 22.42 24.09 -32.24
C TRP A 398 23.77 24.55 -32.84
N ASP A 399 24.86 23.82 -32.57
CA ASP A 399 26.22 24.15 -33.00
C ASP A 399 26.76 23.23 -34.11
N GLY A 400 25.94 22.33 -34.63
CA GLY A 400 26.26 21.49 -35.78
C GLY A 400 25.62 20.11 -35.77
N ASP A 401 25.57 19.50 -36.96
CA ASP A 401 25.09 18.14 -37.17
C ASP A 401 26.25 17.17 -37.29
N LEU A 402 26.09 15.97 -36.73
CA LEU A 402 27.05 14.88 -36.85
C LEU A 402 26.33 13.61 -37.26
N THR A 403 26.86 12.96 -38.30
CA THR A 403 26.49 11.58 -38.62
C THR A 403 27.11 10.61 -37.60
N TYR A 404 26.68 9.35 -37.62
CA TYR A 404 27.33 8.29 -36.83
C TYR A 404 28.83 8.15 -37.18
N ALA A 405 29.18 8.26 -38.46
CA ALA A 405 30.57 8.25 -38.91
C ALA A 405 31.37 9.44 -38.37
N ASP A 406 30.81 10.65 -38.41
CA ASP A 406 31.45 11.86 -37.89
C ASP A 406 31.67 11.78 -36.38
N LEU A 407 30.63 11.40 -35.62
CA LEU A 407 30.72 11.27 -34.17
C LEU A 407 31.79 10.23 -33.77
N ASN A 408 31.78 9.05 -34.40
CA ASN A 408 32.78 8.02 -34.14
C ASN A 408 34.20 8.49 -34.46
N LYS A 409 34.38 9.20 -35.57
CA LYS A 409 35.66 9.75 -36.01
C LYS A 409 36.22 10.77 -35.01
N TYR A 410 35.43 11.77 -34.63
CA TYR A 410 35.87 12.79 -33.67
C TYR A 410 36.07 12.21 -32.27
N ALA A 411 35.17 11.33 -31.81
CA ALA A 411 35.30 10.70 -30.49
C ALA A 411 36.52 9.77 -30.41
N SER A 412 36.82 9.01 -31.47
CA SER A 412 38.00 8.14 -31.51
C SER A 412 39.30 8.94 -31.49
N SER A 413 39.38 10.04 -32.24
CA SER A 413 40.57 10.91 -32.23
C SER A 413 40.80 11.54 -30.84
N LEU A 414 39.74 12.06 -30.22
CA LEU A 414 39.81 12.60 -28.88
C LEU A 414 40.14 11.50 -27.85
N ALA A 415 39.63 10.28 -28.01
CA ALA A 415 39.94 9.15 -27.13
C ALA A 415 41.45 8.84 -27.14
N THR A 416 42.10 8.79 -28.30
CA THR A 416 43.55 8.56 -28.40
C THR A 416 44.34 9.67 -27.71
N TYR A 417 43.91 10.93 -27.85
CA TYR A 417 44.52 12.04 -27.12
C TYR A 417 44.34 11.88 -25.61
N LEU A 418 43.15 11.53 -25.13
CA LEU A 418 42.88 11.30 -23.71
C LEU A 418 43.69 10.11 -23.14
N GLN A 419 43.88 9.05 -23.91
CA GLN A 419 44.76 7.94 -23.55
C GLN A 419 46.21 8.40 -23.38
N SER A 420 46.70 9.27 -24.27
CA SER A 420 48.05 9.85 -24.16
C SER A 420 48.23 10.69 -22.88
N LEU A 421 47.14 11.25 -22.34
CA LEU A 421 47.12 11.96 -21.06
C LEU A 421 46.95 11.03 -19.84
N GLY A 422 46.71 9.74 -20.07
CA GLY A 422 46.62 8.70 -19.03
C GLY A 422 45.21 8.22 -18.69
N VAL A 423 44.20 8.51 -19.53
CA VAL A 423 42.87 7.87 -19.39
C VAL A 423 42.98 6.38 -19.71
N LYS A 424 42.43 5.55 -18.83
CA LYS A 424 42.42 4.08 -18.89
C LYS A 424 41.28 3.55 -17.99
N PRO A 425 41.03 2.22 -17.93
CA PRO A 425 40.03 1.65 -17.02
C PRO A 425 40.11 2.18 -15.59
N GLU A 426 38.94 2.43 -14.98
CA GLU A 426 38.76 2.98 -13.63
C GLU A 426 39.21 4.45 -13.42
N VAL A 427 39.65 5.14 -14.47
CA VAL A 427 39.94 6.59 -14.38
C VAL A 427 38.65 7.38 -14.53
N LEU A 428 38.23 8.04 -13.44
CA LEU A 428 37.12 8.99 -13.43
C LEU A 428 37.56 10.34 -14.02
N VAL A 429 36.91 10.77 -15.09
CA VAL A 429 37.19 12.03 -15.80
C VAL A 429 36.02 12.99 -15.59
N PRO A 430 36.21 14.11 -14.85
CA PRO A 430 35.19 15.14 -14.74
C PRO A 430 34.96 15.93 -16.02
N LEU A 431 33.70 16.17 -16.37
CA LEU A 431 33.26 16.91 -17.55
C LEU A 431 32.36 18.08 -17.11
N CYS A 432 32.84 19.32 -17.23
CA CYS A 432 32.04 20.53 -17.05
C CYS A 432 31.80 21.22 -18.40
N LEU A 433 30.91 20.64 -19.20
CA LEU A 433 30.63 21.05 -20.57
C LEU A 433 29.20 21.63 -20.67
N ASP A 434 29.01 22.60 -21.56
CA ASP A 434 27.68 23.05 -21.95
C ASP A 434 27.05 22.07 -22.93
N LYS A 435 25.72 22.05 -23.03
CA LYS A 435 25.01 21.21 -24.00
C LYS A 435 25.42 21.60 -25.43
N SER A 436 26.03 20.67 -26.16
CA SER A 436 26.54 20.87 -27.52
C SER A 436 26.82 19.53 -28.20
N SER A 437 27.07 19.55 -29.50
CA SER A 437 27.58 18.36 -30.22
C SER A 437 28.90 17.85 -29.64
N TRP A 438 29.80 18.76 -29.24
CA TRP A 438 31.12 18.43 -28.68
C TRP A 438 31.07 17.79 -27.30
N THR A 439 30.00 18.03 -26.54
CA THR A 439 29.77 17.33 -25.27
C THR A 439 29.54 15.84 -25.49
N ILE A 440 28.72 15.49 -26.48
CA ILE A 440 28.46 14.08 -26.83
C ILE A 440 29.73 13.41 -27.36
N VAL A 441 30.50 14.12 -28.21
CA VAL A 441 31.84 13.67 -28.66
C VAL A 441 32.76 13.38 -27.47
N SER A 442 32.83 14.30 -26.50
CA SER A 442 33.69 14.17 -25.31
C SER A 442 33.28 13.01 -24.41
N MET A 443 31.98 12.81 -24.23
CA MET A 443 31.45 11.68 -23.47
C MET A 443 31.88 10.36 -24.10
N TYR A 444 31.65 10.17 -25.41
CA TYR A 444 32.09 8.94 -26.09
C TYR A 444 33.61 8.79 -26.13
N ALA A 445 34.37 9.88 -26.27
CA ALA A 445 35.83 9.83 -26.24
C ALA A 445 36.37 9.32 -24.90
N VAL A 446 35.80 9.74 -23.78
CA VAL A 446 36.17 9.24 -22.45
C VAL A 446 35.90 7.74 -22.33
N LEU A 447 34.71 7.29 -22.74
CA LEU A 447 34.36 5.86 -22.71
C LEU A 447 35.27 5.02 -23.61
N MET A 448 35.56 5.50 -24.83
CA MET A 448 36.44 4.82 -25.79
C MET A 448 37.90 4.79 -25.32
N ALA A 449 38.35 5.83 -24.61
CA ALA A 449 39.66 5.84 -23.95
C ALA A 449 39.74 4.84 -22.78
N GLY A 450 38.59 4.35 -22.30
CA GLY A 450 38.45 3.43 -21.18
C GLY A 450 38.16 4.10 -19.83
N GLY A 451 38.00 5.42 -19.80
CA GLY A 451 37.66 6.15 -18.58
C GLY A 451 36.16 6.17 -18.30
N ALA A 452 35.81 6.65 -17.11
CA ALA A 452 34.44 6.84 -16.66
C ALA A 452 34.09 8.34 -16.59
N ILE A 453 32.90 8.71 -17.05
CA ILE A 453 32.47 10.12 -17.11
C ILE A 453 31.96 10.58 -15.73
N VAL A 454 32.37 11.77 -15.29
CA VAL A 454 31.82 12.43 -14.09
C VAL A 454 31.27 13.80 -14.49
N PRO A 455 29.98 13.91 -14.84
CA PRO A 455 29.43 15.17 -15.31
C PRO A 455 29.30 16.19 -14.17
N LEU A 456 29.68 17.42 -14.45
CA LEU A 456 29.65 18.56 -13.53
C LEU A 456 28.76 19.66 -14.12
N ASP A 457 27.72 20.06 -13.38
CA ASP A 457 26.87 21.18 -13.80
C ASP A 457 27.63 22.52 -13.73
N PRO A 458 27.76 23.29 -14.82
CA PRO A 458 28.47 24.56 -14.81
C PRO A 458 27.89 25.60 -13.84
N SER A 459 26.59 25.53 -13.55
CA SER A 459 25.88 26.44 -12.62
C SER A 459 26.29 26.24 -11.16
N HIS A 460 26.86 25.07 -10.82
CA HIS A 460 27.30 24.81 -9.46
C HIS A 460 28.57 25.62 -9.09
N PRO A 461 28.73 25.97 -7.80
CA PRO A 461 29.90 26.68 -7.30
C PRO A 461 31.20 25.89 -7.54
N LEU A 462 32.30 26.61 -7.80
CA LEU A 462 33.60 25.99 -8.07
C LEU A 462 34.10 25.10 -6.92
N GLU A 463 33.82 25.47 -5.67
CA GLU A 463 34.22 24.66 -4.50
C GLU A 463 33.55 23.28 -4.49
N ARG A 464 32.29 23.18 -4.96
CA ARG A 464 31.63 21.88 -5.15
C ARG A 464 32.35 21.05 -6.21
N HIS A 465 32.77 21.68 -7.32
CA HIS A 465 33.53 20.99 -8.37
C HIS A 465 34.90 20.52 -7.88
N LYS A 466 35.63 21.35 -7.13
CA LYS A 466 36.92 20.98 -6.52
C LYS A 466 36.78 19.81 -5.55
N GLU A 467 35.73 19.79 -4.73
CA GLU A 467 35.46 18.68 -3.82
C GLU A 467 35.23 17.38 -4.60
N ILE A 468 34.44 17.41 -5.68
CA ILE A 468 34.22 16.24 -6.55
C ILE A 468 35.53 15.81 -7.22
N VAL A 469 36.30 16.74 -7.80
CA VAL A 469 37.62 16.47 -8.42
C VAL A 469 38.58 15.81 -7.42
N LYS A 470 38.57 16.28 -6.17
CA LYS A 470 39.39 15.71 -5.10
C LYS A 470 38.93 14.30 -4.74
N GLN A 471 37.63 14.07 -4.61
CA GLN A 471 37.08 12.75 -4.29
C GLN A 471 37.33 11.72 -5.40
N THR A 472 37.27 12.13 -6.67
CA THR A 472 37.54 11.24 -7.81
C THR A 472 39.04 11.00 -8.04
N GLY A 473 39.91 11.78 -7.39
CA GLY A 473 41.35 11.74 -7.65
C GLY A 473 41.72 12.15 -9.08
N ALA A 474 40.86 12.92 -9.74
CA ALA A 474 40.98 13.23 -11.16
C ALA A 474 42.24 14.03 -11.47
N LYS A 475 43.01 13.56 -12.44
CA LYS A 475 44.19 14.26 -12.99
C LYS A 475 43.88 14.98 -14.31
N ILE A 476 42.72 14.69 -14.89
CA ILE A 476 42.25 15.18 -16.18
C ILE A 476 40.83 15.70 -15.98
N LEU A 477 40.50 16.86 -16.53
CA LEU A 477 39.17 17.47 -16.49
C LEU A 477 38.88 18.12 -17.83
N LEU A 478 37.71 17.84 -18.40
CA LEU A 478 37.23 18.45 -19.63
C LEU A 478 36.27 19.58 -19.31
N TYR A 479 36.39 20.74 -19.97
CA TYR A 479 35.51 21.88 -19.74
C TYR A 479 35.26 22.68 -21.02
N SER A 480 34.09 23.32 -21.18
CA SER A 480 33.85 24.21 -22.33
C SER A 480 34.89 25.33 -22.35
N SER A 481 35.50 25.66 -23.49
CA SER A 481 36.58 26.67 -23.57
C SER A 481 36.29 28.01 -22.88
N LYS A 482 35.02 28.44 -22.83
CA LYS A 482 34.60 29.66 -22.11
C LYS A 482 34.88 29.64 -20.59
N TYR A 483 35.04 28.46 -20.00
CA TYR A 483 35.36 28.26 -18.57
C TYR A 483 36.87 28.17 -18.30
N ASN A 484 37.74 28.56 -19.24
CA ASN A 484 39.19 28.48 -19.09
C ASN A 484 39.72 29.15 -17.81
N ALA A 485 39.24 30.35 -17.48
CA ALA A 485 39.62 31.04 -16.26
C ALA A 485 39.19 30.30 -14.97
N LYS A 486 38.12 29.50 -15.04
CA LYS A 486 37.58 28.74 -13.90
C LYS A 486 38.38 27.46 -13.63
N TYR A 487 38.86 26.78 -14.67
CA TYR A 487 39.43 25.43 -14.55
C TYR A 487 40.94 25.31 -14.85
N SER A 488 41.56 26.33 -15.45
CA SER A 488 42.99 26.32 -15.69
C SER A 488 43.77 26.10 -14.39
N GLY A 489 44.64 25.10 -14.37
CA GLY A 489 45.47 24.76 -13.21
C GLY A 489 44.78 24.01 -12.06
N ILE A 490 43.49 23.66 -12.16
CA ILE A 490 42.79 22.88 -11.11
C ILE A 490 43.30 21.44 -11.06
N VAL A 491 43.56 20.84 -12.21
CA VAL A 491 44.12 19.50 -12.35
C VAL A 491 45.34 19.53 -13.27
N LYS A 492 46.12 18.45 -13.26
CA LYS A 492 47.34 18.31 -14.09
C LYS A 492 47.06 18.55 -15.57
N HIS A 493 45.94 18.04 -16.08
CA HIS A 493 45.53 18.17 -17.47
C HIS A 493 44.10 18.72 -17.55
N ALA A 494 43.98 20.05 -17.46
CA ALA A 494 42.72 20.74 -17.71
C ALA A 494 42.60 20.97 -19.22
N VAL A 495 41.65 20.30 -19.89
CA VAL A 495 41.51 20.32 -21.35
C VAL A 495 40.28 21.14 -21.74
N PRO A 496 40.45 22.31 -22.37
CA PRO A 496 39.33 23.08 -22.91
C PRO A 496 38.73 22.32 -24.10
N ILE A 497 37.41 22.29 -24.23
CA ILE A 497 36.71 21.64 -25.35
C ILE A 497 35.95 22.71 -26.14
N ASP A 498 36.27 22.79 -27.42
CA ASP A 498 35.50 23.47 -28.46
C ASP A 498 35.68 22.76 -29.82
N GLY A 499 34.91 23.19 -30.82
CA GLY A 499 34.95 22.58 -32.14
C GLY A 499 36.29 22.72 -32.87
N ASN A 500 37.10 23.74 -32.55
CA ASN A 500 38.41 23.92 -33.18
C ASN A 500 39.40 22.91 -32.61
N LEU A 501 39.49 22.76 -31.28
CA LEU A 501 40.40 21.80 -30.67
C LEU A 501 40.07 20.37 -31.10
N VAL A 502 38.80 19.99 -31.14
CA VAL A 502 38.42 18.62 -31.52
C VAL A 502 38.80 18.35 -32.98
N ARG A 503 38.62 19.33 -33.88
CA ARG A 503 39.05 19.23 -35.28
C ARG A 503 40.58 19.27 -35.45
N ASP A 504 41.29 20.04 -34.64
CA ASP A 504 42.76 20.12 -34.66
C ASP A 504 43.42 18.86 -34.10
N THR A 505 42.81 18.24 -33.08
CA THR A 505 43.25 16.96 -32.51
C THR A 505 43.14 15.85 -33.56
N PHE A 506 42.14 15.92 -34.44
CA PHE A 506 41.99 15.03 -35.58
C PHE A 506 43.13 15.13 -36.59
N SER A 507 43.73 16.31 -36.78
CA SER A 507 44.86 16.50 -37.69
C SER A 507 46.19 15.97 -37.16
N ARG A 508 46.27 15.55 -35.89
CA ARG A 508 47.50 15.07 -35.25
C ARG A 508 47.51 13.54 -35.17
N THR A 509 48.56 12.92 -35.72
CA THR A 509 48.79 11.49 -35.55
C THR A 509 49.37 11.22 -34.16
N PHE A 510 48.53 10.78 -33.23
CA PHE A 510 49.00 10.22 -31.97
C PHE A 510 49.36 8.75 -32.20
N GLY A 511 50.50 8.30 -31.68
CA GLY A 511 51.03 6.94 -31.90
C GLY A 511 49.95 5.87 -31.68
N ASN A 512 49.83 4.98 -32.66
CA ASN A 512 48.81 3.96 -32.74
C ASN A 512 49.20 2.77 -31.84
N ASP A 513 49.07 2.89 -30.52
CA ASP A 513 49.38 1.77 -29.62
C ASP A 513 48.52 1.74 -28.36
N ARG A 514 47.41 1.00 -28.49
CA ARG A 514 46.81 0.02 -27.55
C ARG A 514 45.28 0.11 -27.62
N LEU A 515 44.67 -0.98 -28.07
CA LEU A 515 43.26 -1.25 -27.79
C LEU A 515 43.04 -1.09 -26.27
N SER A 516 42.07 -0.27 -25.88
CA SER A 516 41.71 -0.10 -24.47
C SER A 516 41.41 -1.47 -23.85
N SER A 517 41.94 -1.74 -22.65
CA SER A 517 41.64 -2.96 -21.89
C SER A 517 40.32 -2.86 -21.10
N VAL A 518 39.49 -1.87 -21.44
CA VAL A 518 38.18 -1.66 -20.83
C VAL A 518 37.27 -2.87 -21.07
N THR A 519 36.59 -3.26 -20.02
CA THR A 519 35.61 -4.35 -20.02
C THR A 519 34.25 -3.81 -19.59
N SER A 520 33.21 -4.60 -19.85
CA SER A 520 31.83 -4.29 -19.45
C SER A 520 31.65 -4.11 -17.92
N SER A 521 32.57 -4.63 -17.10
CA SER A 521 32.53 -4.50 -15.65
C SER A 521 33.27 -3.26 -15.13
N ASN A 522 33.92 -2.48 -16.00
CA ASN A 522 34.52 -1.22 -15.60
C ASN A 522 33.48 -0.11 -15.48
N ALA A 523 33.79 0.88 -14.65
CA ALA A 523 32.98 2.08 -14.50
C ALA A 523 32.76 2.80 -15.85
N ALA A 524 31.51 3.13 -16.16
CA ALA A 524 31.13 3.91 -17.34
C ALA A 524 30.93 5.39 -16.98
N TYR A 525 30.27 5.65 -15.86
CA TYR A 525 30.04 6.99 -15.35
C TYR A 525 29.81 7.01 -13.84
N ALA A 526 29.98 8.18 -13.23
CA ALA A 526 29.61 8.42 -11.84
C ALA A 526 28.80 9.71 -11.69
N ILE A 527 27.59 9.61 -11.15
CA ILE A 527 26.70 10.76 -10.87
C ILE A 527 26.81 11.16 -9.41
N PHE A 528 27.03 12.45 -9.14
CA PHE A 528 27.20 12.96 -7.78
C PHE A 528 25.91 13.59 -7.22
N THR A 529 25.39 13.01 -6.14
CA THR A 529 24.19 13.49 -5.45
C THR A 529 24.51 14.29 -4.19
N SER A 530 23.57 15.07 -3.67
CA SER A 530 23.66 15.66 -2.33
C SER A 530 23.57 14.56 -1.28
N GLY A 531 24.70 14.22 -0.64
CA GLY A 531 24.70 13.26 0.45
C GLY A 531 23.99 13.81 1.69
N SER A 532 23.42 12.92 2.51
CA SER A 532 22.81 13.25 3.81
C SER A 532 23.75 13.99 4.79
N THR A 533 25.06 13.89 4.56
CA THR A 533 26.12 14.56 5.33
C THR A 533 26.54 15.91 4.76
N GLY A 534 25.85 16.41 3.72
CA GLY A 534 26.20 17.63 2.99
C GLY A 534 27.36 17.48 1.99
N LYS A 535 28.15 16.41 2.09
CA LYS A 535 29.22 16.11 1.11
C LYS A 535 28.66 15.38 -0.12
N PRO A 536 29.09 15.74 -1.35
CA PRO A 536 28.71 15.01 -2.55
C PRO A 536 29.09 13.52 -2.45
N LYS A 537 28.24 12.62 -2.95
CA LYS A 537 28.53 11.17 -3.04
C LYS A 537 28.38 10.71 -4.50
N GLY A 538 29.42 10.07 -5.03
CA GLY A 538 29.42 9.54 -6.41
C GLY A 538 28.80 8.16 -6.48
N ILE A 539 27.76 8.00 -7.31
CA ILE A 539 27.15 6.71 -7.64
C ILE A 539 27.81 6.21 -8.92
N VAL A 540 28.65 5.19 -8.81
CA VAL A 540 29.39 4.60 -9.94
C VAL A 540 28.53 3.54 -10.61
N ILE A 541 28.37 3.65 -11.94
CA ILE A 541 27.64 2.68 -12.76
C ILE A 541 28.59 2.03 -13.76
N GLU A 542 28.61 0.71 -13.77
CA GLU A 542 29.39 -0.10 -14.72
C GLU A 542 28.70 -0.14 -16.11
N HIS A 543 29.50 -0.35 -17.15
CA HIS A 543 29.00 -0.49 -18.52
C HIS A 543 27.90 -1.55 -18.67
N LYS A 544 28.09 -2.75 -18.12
CA LYS A 544 27.13 -3.86 -18.19
C LYS A 544 25.82 -3.53 -17.49
N ALA A 545 25.89 -2.80 -16.37
CA ALA A 545 24.70 -2.41 -15.61
C ALA A 545 23.86 -1.41 -16.40
N PHE A 546 24.51 -0.40 -17.00
CA PHE A 546 23.82 0.53 -17.89
C PHE A 546 23.24 -0.18 -19.11
N ASN A 547 24.02 -0.97 -19.84
CA ASN A 547 23.56 -1.60 -21.09
C ASN A 547 22.42 -2.61 -20.84
N THR A 548 22.50 -3.39 -19.76
CA THR A 548 21.43 -4.32 -19.35
C THR A 548 20.12 -3.56 -19.09
N SER A 549 20.18 -2.45 -18.35
CA SER A 549 19.02 -1.60 -18.09
C SER A 549 18.52 -0.91 -19.35
N SER A 550 19.42 -0.33 -20.14
CA SER A 550 19.14 0.45 -21.34
C SER A 550 18.42 -0.35 -22.41
N VAL A 551 18.82 -1.60 -22.65
CA VAL A 551 18.11 -2.48 -23.59
C VAL A 551 16.70 -2.82 -23.09
N ALA A 552 16.53 -3.00 -21.79
CA ALA A 552 15.23 -3.31 -21.19
C ALA A 552 14.28 -2.11 -21.21
N PHE A 553 14.68 -0.98 -20.61
CA PHE A 553 13.82 0.21 -20.56
C PHE A 553 13.69 0.87 -21.93
N GLY A 554 14.70 0.85 -22.80
CA GLY A 554 14.63 1.47 -24.12
C GLY A 554 13.49 0.90 -24.97
N ARG A 555 13.21 -0.40 -24.85
CA ARG A 555 12.05 -1.05 -25.49
C ARG A 555 10.73 -0.59 -24.89
N VAL A 556 10.65 -0.50 -23.56
CA VAL A 556 9.43 -0.06 -22.85
C VAL A 556 9.13 1.41 -23.15
N LEU A 557 10.16 2.24 -23.23
CA LEU A 557 10.10 3.67 -23.56
C LEU A 557 10.04 3.94 -25.07
N GLN A 558 9.83 2.91 -25.91
CA GLN A 558 9.66 3.02 -27.35
C GLN A 558 10.81 3.73 -28.10
N MET A 559 12.04 3.57 -27.61
CA MET A 559 13.23 4.09 -28.27
C MET A 559 13.68 3.14 -29.39
N THR A 560 13.88 3.68 -30.59
CA THR A 560 14.23 2.93 -31.80
C THR A 560 15.26 3.72 -32.63
N SER A 561 15.75 3.15 -33.73
CA SER A 561 16.61 3.89 -34.68
C SER A 561 15.94 5.08 -35.36
N LYS A 562 14.59 5.19 -35.28
CA LYS A 562 13.83 6.35 -35.78
C LYS A 562 13.64 7.44 -34.73
N THR A 563 14.08 7.20 -33.50
CA THR A 563 13.92 8.15 -32.39
C THR A 563 14.78 9.39 -32.61
N ARG A 564 14.16 10.56 -32.49
CA ARG A 564 14.84 11.86 -32.32
C ARG A 564 14.60 12.32 -30.89
N ALA A 565 15.55 12.04 -30.00
CA ALA A 565 15.44 12.29 -28.57
C ALA A 565 15.93 13.69 -28.22
N LEU A 566 15.14 14.47 -27.50
CA LEU A 566 15.58 15.75 -26.96
C LEU A 566 16.58 15.54 -25.81
N GLN A 567 17.72 16.24 -25.85
CA GLN A 567 18.64 16.33 -24.72
C GLN A 567 18.20 17.50 -23.82
N PHE A 568 17.36 17.21 -22.83
CA PHE A 568 16.78 18.22 -21.94
C PHE A 568 17.48 18.24 -20.57
N ALA A 569 17.65 17.08 -19.95
CA ALA A 569 18.16 16.97 -18.59
C ALA A 569 19.53 17.65 -18.42
N SER A 570 19.83 18.13 -17.20
CA SER A 570 21.21 18.52 -16.88
C SER A 570 22.11 17.28 -16.96
N LEU A 571 23.30 17.44 -17.52
CA LEU A 571 24.27 16.35 -17.67
C LEU A 571 24.64 15.71 -16.33
N SER A 572 24.47 16.45 -15.23
CA SER A 572 24.70 15.97 -13.87
C SER A 572 23.60 15.03 -13.33
N PHE A 573 22.55 14.76 -14.10
CA PHE A 573 21.51 13.77 -13.80
C PHE A 573 21.63 12.55 -14.71
N ASP A 574 21.20 11.40 -14.20
CA ASP A 574 21.16 10.13 -14.92
C ASP A 574 20.19 10.13 -16.11
N ALA A 575 19.14 10.95 -16.07
CA ALA A 575 18.25 11.19 -17.21
C ALA A 575 19.01 11.60 -18.49
N ALA A 576 20.04 12.45 -18.38
CA ALA A 576 20.85 12.85 -19.54
C ALA A 576 21.66 11.69 -20.12
N VAL A 577 22.12 10.77 -19.27
CA VAL A 577 22.81 9.54 -19.70
C VAL A 577 21.88 8.69 -20.56
N MET A 578 20.62 8.56 -20.16
CA MET A 578 19.59 7.87 -20.94
C MET A 578 19.30 8.58 -22.27
N GLU A 579 19.04 9.88 -22.24
CA GLU A 579 18.78 10.70 -23.44
C GLU A 579 19.87 10.55 -24.50
N ILE A 580 21.14 10.46 -24.07
CA ILE A 580 22.30 10.41 -24.97
C ILE A 580 22.63 8.96 -25.35
N PHE A 581 23.00 8.11 -24.36
CA PHE A 581 23.57 6.81 -24.65
C PHE A 581 22.53 5.79 -25.11
N THR A 582 21.32 5.78 -24.53
CA THR A 582 20.28 4.85 -25.01
C THR A 582 19.91 5.19 -26.44
N THR A 583 19.69 6.47 -26.75
CA THR A 583 19.40 6.92 -28.12
C THR A 583 20.45 6.47 -29.12
N LEU A 584 21.73 6.70 -28.82
CA LEU A 584 22.81 6.41 -29.76
C LEU A 584 23.08 4.91 -29.91
N THR A 585 22.89 4.11 -28.86
CA THR A 585 23.04 2.64 -28.92
C THR A 585 21.88 1.95 -29.65
N VAL A 586 20.68 2.53 -29.68
CA VAL A 586 19.56 2.02 -30.49
C VAL A 586 19.54 2.52 -31.93
N GLY A 587 20.45 3.42 -32.32
CA GLY A 587 20.54 3.96 -33.68
C GLY A 587 19.81 5.28 -33.93
N GLY A 588 19.31 5.95 -32.88
CA GLY A 588 18.56 7.19 -32.99
C GLY A 588 19.43 8.45 -33.07
N CYS A 589 18.79 9.61 -33.08
CA CYS A 589 19.44 10.92 -33.14
C CYS A 589 19.18 11.71 -31.86
N VAL A 590 20.24 12.27 -31.25
CA VAL A 590 20.15 13.17 -30.11
C VAL A 590 20.01 14.61 -30.59
N CYS A 591 18.92 15.28 -30.22
CA CYS A 591 18.60 16.66 -30.56
C CYS A 591 19.01 17.58 -29.40
N VAL A 592 19.98 18.46 -29.61
CA VAL A 592 20.59 19.29 -28.55
C VAL A 592 20.25 20.77 -28.76
N PRO A 593 19.20 21.31 -28.10
CA PRO A 593 18.89 22.74 -28.17
C PRO A 593 19.98 23.56 -27.49
N ASN A 594 20.04 24.86 -27.80
CA ASN A 594 20.82 25.76 -26.97
C ASN A 594 20.11 25.97 -25.60
N GLU A 595 20.84 26.51 -24.63
CA GLU A 595 20.34 26.61 -23.26
C GLU A 595 19.14 27.57 -23.11
N GLU A 596 19.07 28.62 -23.94
CA GLU A 596 17.97 29.58 -23.95
C GLU A 596 16.69 28.94 -24.49
N GLU A 597 16.77 28.28 -25.65
CA GLU A 597 15.66 27.52 -26.24
C GLU A 597 15.15 26.45 -25.26
N ARG A 598 16.07 25.72 -24.61
CA ARG A 598 15.72 24.66 -23.65
C ARG A 598 14.89 25.18 -22.47
N LEU A 599 15.16 26.39 -21.99
CA LEU A 599 14.54 26.97 -20.81
C LEU A 599 13.33 27.85 -21.13
N GLN A 600 13.34 28.53 -22.28
CA GLN A 600 12.37 29.59 -22.60
C GLN A 600 11.46 29.27 -23.79
N ASP A 601 11.89 28.40 -24.72
CA ASP A 601 11.11 28.02 -25.91
C ASP A 601 11.24 26.52 -26.23
N LEU A 602 10.86 25.69 -25.26
CA LEU A 602 10.98 24.23 -25.35
C LEU A 602 10.15 23.66 -26.52
N SER A 603 8.92 24.14 -26.69
CA SER A 603 8.06 23.72 -27.80
C SER A 603 8.64 24.13 -29.16
N GLY A 604 9.21 25.34 -29.26
CA GLY A 604 9.89 25.80 -30.46
C GLY A 604 11.09 24.92 -30.80
N ALA A 605 11.91 24.55 -29.82
CA ALA A 605 13.02 23.63 -29.99
C ALA A 605 12.56 22.25 -30.49
N ILE A 606 11.54 21.66 -29.85
CA ILE A 606 10.96 20.36 -30.22
C ILE A 606 10.51 20.37 -31.68
N ARG A 607 9.79 21.41 -32.09
CA ARG A 607 9.30 21.56 -33.47
C ARG A 607 10.44 21.78 -34.47
N ARG A 608 11.36 22.70 -34.19
CA ARG A 608 12.49 23.05 -35.06
C ARG A 608 13.39 21.84 -35.33
N MET A 609 13.66 21.06 -34.28
CA MET A 609 14.51 19.88 -34.34
C MET A 609 13.76 18.60 -34.73
N ASN A 610 12.44 18.68 -34.96
CA ASN A 610 11.57 17.54 -35.25
C ASN A 610 11.75 16.40 -34.22
N VAL A 611 11.76 16.76 -32.94
CA VAL A 611 11.91 15.81 -31.83
C VAL A 611 10.69 14.89 -31.80
N THR A 612 10.93 13.60 -31.62
CA THR A 612 9.88 12.57 -31.54
C THR A 612 9.76 11.93 -30.17
N TRP A 613 10.77 12.12 -29.30
CA TRP A 613 10.84 11.50 -27.98
C TRP A 613 11.47 12.48 -26.98
N THR A 614 10.91 12.57 -25.77
CA THR A 614 11.53 13.35 -24.68
C THR A 614 11.20 12.75 -23.31
N LEU A 615 12.11 12.91 -22.36
CA LEU A 615 11.85 12.72 -20.94
C LEU A 615 11.82 14.07 -20.23
N LEU A 616 10.75 14.35 -19.50
CA LEU A 616 10.56 15.58 -18.74
C LEU A 616 10.06 15.26 -17.32
N THR A 617 10.21 16.20 -16.40
CA THR A 617 9.48 16.12 -15.12
C THR A 617 8.01 16.43 -15.37
N SER A 618 7.12 15.94 -14.49
CA SER A 618 5.67 16.20 -14.60
C SER A 618 5.38 17.70 -14.67
N SER A 619 6.10 18.52 -13.90
CA SER A 619 5.96 19.98 -13.91
C SER A 619 6.31 20.60 -15.27
N VAL A 620 7.39 20.16 -15.93
CA VAL A 620 7.80 20.68 -17.24
C VAL A 620 6.89 20.17 -18.36
N ALA A 621 6.46 18.90 -18.29
CA ALA A 621 5.52 18.32 -19.24
C ALA A 621 4.21 19.12 -19.31
N ASN A 622 3.71 19.60 -18.17
CA ASN A 622 2.50 20.44 -18.09
C ASN A 622 2.62 21.81 -18.78
N LEU A 623 3.84 22.26 -19.11
CA LEU A 623 4.06 23.52 -19.83
C LEU A 623 3.91 23.37 -21.35
N ILE A 624 3.82 22.14 -21.87
CA ILE A 624 3.79 21.87 -23.30
C ILE A 624 2.34 21.68 -23.76
N ASP A 625 1.89 22.55 -24.66
CA ASP A 625 0.65 22.33 -25.41
C ASP A 625 0.90 21.27 -26.51
N PRO A 626 0.19 20.12 -26.53
CA PRO A 626 0.35 19.11 -27.57
C PRO A 626 0.23 19.63 -29.00
N VAL A 627 -0.61 20.66 -29.25
CA VAL A 627 -0.78 21.27 -30.57
C VAL A 627 0.51 21.98 -31.04
N SER A 628 1.32 22.46 -30.10
CA SER A 628 2.58 23.15 -30.39
C SER A 628 3.74 22.22 -30.80
N VAL A 629 3.62 20.92 -30.52
CA VAL A 629 4.69 19.91 -30.70
C VAL A 629 4.23 18.67 -31.48
N PRO A 630 3.68 18.81 -32.70
CA PRO A 630 3.05 17.70 -33.44
C PRO A 630 4.02 16.57 -33.85
N SER A 631 5.34 16.81 -33.79
CA SER A 631 6.36 15.79 -34.06
C SER A 631 6.56 14.82 -32.89
N LEU A 632 6.20 15.22 -31.66
CA LEU A 632 6.45 14.45 -30.45
C LEU A 632 5.50 13.26 -30.38
N LYS A 633 6.06 12.05 -30.37
CA LYS A 633 5.30 10.78 -30.37
C LYS A 633 5.31 10.09 -29.02
N VAL A 634 6.36 10.32 -28.23
CA VAL A 634 6.55 9.68 -26.94
C VAL A 634 7.02 10.72 -25.94
N LEU A 635 6.21 10.94 -24.90
CA LEU A 635 6.54 11.75 -23.74
C LEU A 635 6.71 10.81 -22.55
N VAL A 636 7.89 10.82 -21.93
CA VAL A 636 8.18 10.08 -20.71
C VAL A 636 8.22 11.07 -19.55
N CYS A 637 7.48 10.78 -18.48
CA CYS A 637 7.52 11.58 -17.26
C CYS A 637 8.36 10.87 -16.19
N GLY A 638 9.26 11.59 -15.52
CA GLY A 638 10.07 11.03 -14.44
C GLY A 638 10.72 12.10 -13.55
N GLY A 639 11.08 11.72 -12.33
CA GLY A 639 11.75 12.59 -11.35
C GLY A 639 10.81 13.30 -10.36
N GLU A 640 9.50 13.30 -10.60
CA GLU A 640 8.46 13.88 -9.73
C GLU A 640 7.23 12.94 -9.70
N THR A 641 6.46 12.97 -8.59
CA THR A 641 5.18 12.24 -8.44
C THR A 641 4.01 13.05 -8.93
#